data_AF-A0A7X4KDN6-F1
#
_entry.id   AF-A0A7X4KDN6-F1
#
_cell.length_a   1.000
_cell.length_b   1.000
_cell.length_c   1.000
_cell.angle_alpha   90.00
_cell.angle_beta   90.00
_cell.angle_gamma   90.00
#
_symmetry.space_group_name_H-M   'P 1'
#
loop_
_entity.id
_entity.type
_entity.pdbx_description
1 polymer ?
#
loop_
_entity_poly.entity_id
_entity_poly.type
_entity_poly.pdbx_seq_one_letter_code
_entity_poly.pdbx_strand_id
1 'polypeptide(L)'
;MSDVHFENIYGDLKSSQFSGIPTKDGKNATIRTMYAQLTSTRLFNENYFAFRAALDDAYSKGLRLVALPGDISDDAQPINIDGLADILHEYQAKGMRFFIAPGNHDPNEPYDDDEAGKNDFLTKDGKEQKIYAVNNAACKAKDPSVACTNQLMEQGYEKLMTKLGEFGYAPNKNDVYWETPFSSYADGKYSYEAATAAADLSKRQFEICTEGEGGKYKVAGKTYSRCVNMIDASYLVEPVKGIWLLALDGNVHAPNANFDPANPKYFKGYDNAGDAGWNKMLTHKIHQIEWIKSVAARAKAQGKQLMSFSHYPTMDFYANQTDAMKAVFKSGAFQVSRMPAAATTAALAATGLPLHVAGHMHFNGTNDFKDSAGNYLVNVQSPSLAVFGAAYKIVSYQSKDLIDVQTVGLNNVARHNELFPLYQVEYDYLQGSSASSDIAKRWNRGILDSKSYGEFTRTYFGELSRLRFMSDYWPCEMKEAAMSLDARQMLILSQLQTKVTLAQLKDNPSVLPLTATCAAKGTVADGGVAASQLTADWATATAKAEQIAAAANLKLADFAKISAYEFYGDFHRTVYAGELALRDMGAERVAQYKVLMGAFPASPAAILKVGDQLSDQNPVNVAFQSQFKQVFAILKGLGSGKPSDHFTIDLKAQKLNNVSNSGLSFN
;
A
#
# COMPACT_ATOMS: atom_id res chain seq x y z
N MET A 1 -5.59 -3.81 12.21
CA MET A 1 -4.98 -4.65 11.17
C MET A 1 -5.57 -4.20 9.86
N SER A 2 -4.81 -3.55 8.98
CA SER A 2 -5.30 -2.99 7.71
C SER A 2 -4.91 -3.85 6.52
N ASP A 3 -5.62 -3.66 5.41
CA ASP A 3 -5.25 -4.19 4.11
C ASP A 3 -4.94 -5.70 4.18
N VAL A 4 -5.85 -6.44 4.81
CA VAL A 4 -5.72 -7.89 4.97
C VAL A 4 -5.83 -8.57 3.61
N HIS A 5 -6.68 -8.03 2.73
CA HIS A 5 -6.92 -8.51 1.38
C HIS A 5 -7.30 -9.98 1.33
N PHE A 6 -7.97 -10.48 2.38
CA PHE A 6 -8.15 -11.90 2.64
C PHE A 6 -8.67 -12.65 1.40
N GLU A 7 -7.93 -13.68 0.99
CA GLU A 7 -8.38 -14.66 0.01
C GLU A 7 -8.63 -15.99 0.72
N ASN A 8 -9.82 -16.56 0.52
CA ASN A 8 -10.15 -17.86 1.06
C ASN A 8 -9.56 -18.97 0.16
N ILE A 9 -8.28 -19.26 0.37
CA ILE A 9 -7.51 -20.20 -0.46
C ILE A 9 -8.02 -21.65 -0.44
N TYR A 10 -8.97 -21.99 0.44
CA TYR A 10 -9.64 -23.31 0.46
C TYR A 10 -11.17 -23.19 0.28
N GLY A 11 -11.64 -22.04 -0.19
CA GLY A 11 -13.05 -21.80 -0.44
C GLY A 11 -13.57 -22.62 -1.62
N ASP A 12 -14.84 -23.00 -1.53
CA ASP A 12 -15.55 -23.68 -2.61
C ASP A 12 -16.15 -22.65 -3.58
N LEU A 13 -15.67 -22.66 -4.82
CA LEU A 13 -16.18 -21.82 -5.90
C LEU A 13 -17.59 -22.25 -6.37
N LYS A 14 -18.12 -23.37 -5.88
CA LYS A 14 -19.45 -23.91 -6.25
C LYS A 14 -19.60 -24.10 -7.75
N SER A 15 -18.51 -24.46 -8.43
CA SER A 15 -18.44 -24.70 -9.87
C SER A 15 -17.81 -26.05 -10.16
N SER A 16 -18.48 -26.87 -10.98
CA SER A 16 -17.92 -28.14 -11.43
C SER A 16 -16.83 -27.97 -12.49
N GLN A 17 -16.65 -26.76 -13.05
CA GLN A 17 -15.65 -26.48 -14.08
C GLN A 17 -14.24 -26.29 -13.50
N PHE A 18 -14.15 -25.88 -12.24
CA PHE A 18 -12.89 -25.74 -11.53
C PHE A 18 -13.10 -25.94 -10.03
N SER A 19 -12.54 -27.01 -9.49
CA SER A 19 -12.68 -27.39 -8.08
C SER A 19 -11.51 -26.93 -7.20
N GLY A 20 -10.52 -26.23 -7.75
CA GLY A 20 -9.22 -25.99 -7.11
C GLY A 20 -8.24 -27.16 -7.26
N ILE A 21 -7.03 -26.99 -6.73
CA ILE A 21 -5.93 -27.96 -6.80
C ILE A 21 -5.97 -28.86 -5.55
N PRO A 22 -6.10 -30.19 -5.66
CA PRO A 22 -6.09 -31.07 -4.50
C PRO A 22 -4.83 -30.94 -3.66
N THR A 23 -4.99 -30.75 -2.35
CA THR A 23 -3.90 -30.66 -1.37
C THR A 23 -3.80 -31.96 -0.56
N LYS A 24 -2.68 -32.15 0.15
CA LYS A 24 -2.42 -33.38 0.91
C LYS A 24 -3.40 -33.62 2.07
N ASP A 25 -4.03 -32.57 2.58
CA ASP A 25 -5.00 -32.60 3.67
C ASP A 25 -6.45 -32.80 3.19
N GLY A 26 -6.65 -33.10 1.90
CA GLY A 26 -7.96 -33.41 1.32
C GLY A 26 -8.81 -32.18 0.99
N LYS A 27 -8.26 -30.98 1.14
CA LYS A 27 -8.87 -29.74 0.64
C LYS A 27 -8.47 -29.52 -0.82
N ASN A 28 -9.10 -28.53 -1.45
CA ASN A 28 -8.65 -28.02 -2.73
C ASN A 28 -8.20 -26.57 -2.56
N ALA A 29 -7.00 -26.27 -3.04
CA ALA A 29 -6.45 -24.92 -3.08
C ALA A 29 -7.03 -24.14 -4.25
N THR A 30 -7.74 -23.06 -3.96
CA THR A 30 -8.20 -22.04 -4.90
C THR A 30 -7.28 -20.85 -4.74
N ILE A 31 -6.15 -20.84 -5.47
CA ILE A 31 -5.06 -19.87 -5.29
C ILE A 31 -4.71 -19.19 -6.60
N ARG A 32 -4.18 -17.97 -6.53
CA ARG A 32 -3.60 -17.23 -7.66
C ARG A 32 -2.22 -17.76 -8.01
N THR A 33 -1.78 -17.55 -9.26
CA THR A 33 -0.42 -17.91 -9.69
C THR A 33 0.63 -17.09 -8.93
N MET A 34 1.82 -17.65 -8.75
CA MET A 34 2.97 -16.96 -8.19
C MET A 34 3.36 -15.77 -9.06
N TYR A 35 3.28 -15.87 -10.39
CA TYR A 35 3.47 -14.71 -11.26
C TYR A 35 2.50 -13.56 -10.96
N ALA A 36 1.21 -13.85 -10.74
CA ALA A 36 0.22 -12.85 -10.35
C ALA A 36 0.59 -12.21 -9.01
N GLN A 37 1.03 -13.00 -8.02
CA GLN A 37 1.51 -12.47 -6.75
C GLN A 37 2.70 -11.52 -6.98
N LEU A 38 3.74 -11.95 -7.69
CA LEU A 38 4.98 -11.20 -7.92
C LEU A 38 4.82 -9.94 -8.78
N THR A 39 3.65 -9.68 -9.34
CA THR A 39 3.36 -8.46 -10.13
C THR A 39 2.26 -7.59 -9.50
N SER A 40 1.66 -8.05 -8.40
CA SER A 40 0.68 -7.32 -7.60
C SER A 40 1.35 -6.48 -6.52
N THR A 41 0.70 -5.42 -6.07
CA THR A 41 1.14 -4.64 -4.89
C THR A 41 0.73 -5.28 -3.56
N ARG A 42 0.14 -6.47 -3.62
CA ARG A 42 -0.24 -7.32 -2.49
C ARG A 42 -0.10 -8.80 -2.84
N LEU A 43 0.27 -9.61 -1.86
CA LEU A 43 0.11 -11.05 -1.92
C LEU A 43 -1.39 -11.40 -1.93
N PHE A 44 -1.70 -12.48 -2.63
CA PHE A 44 -3.06 -12.99 -2.78
C PHE A 44 -3.31 -14.20 -1.88
N ASN A 45 -2.32 -15.08 -1.74
CA ASN A 45 -2.56 -16.40 -1.16
C ASN A 45 -2.08 -16.51 0.30
N GLU A 46 -0.85 -16.05 0.60
CA GLU A 46 -0.24 -16.26 1.92
C GLU A 46 -0.85 -15.40 3.03
N ASN A 47 -1.58 -14.35 2.67
CA ASN A 47 -2.34 -13.53 3.60
C ASN A 47 -3.41 -14.32 4.37
N TYR A 48 -3.91 -15.45 3.83
CA TYR A 48 -4.74 -16.40 4.58
C TYR A 48 -4.05 -16.86 5.87
N PHE A 49 -2.77 -17.24 5.78
CA PHE A 49 -1.97 -17.66 6.93
C PHE A 49 -1.55 -16.48 7.79
N ALA A 50 -1.15 -15.36 7.16
CA ALA A 50 -0.69 -14.17 7.87
C ALA A 50 -1.80 -13.55 8.72
N PHE A 51 -3.04 -13.51 8.23
CA PHE A 51 -4.16 -12.98 8.99
C PHE A 51 -4.46 -13.80 10.24
N ARG A 52 -4.52 -15.13 10.11
CA ARG A 52 -4.68 -16.02 11.27
C ARG A 52 -3.51 -15.88 12.26
N ALA A 53 -2.28 -15.82 11.78
CA ALA A 53 -1.12 -15.62 12.65
C ALA A 53 -1.16 -14.26 13.39
N ALA A 54 -1.61 -13.19 12.74
CA ALA A 54 -1.79 -11.89 13.39
C ALA A 54 -2.87 -11.95 14.48
N LEU A 55 -3.98 -12.64 14.24
CA LEU A 55 -5.07 -12.81 15.21
C LEU A 55 -4.66 -13.69 16.40
N ASP A 56 -3.98 -14.81 16.15
CA ASP A 56 -3.45 -15.68 17.21
C ASP A 56 -2.43 -14.92 18.08
N ASP A 57 -1.53 -14.19 17.46
CA ASP A 57 -0.52 -13.39 18.15
C ASP A 57 -1.18 -12.26 18.97
N ALA A 58 -2.12 -11.51 18.38
CA ALA A 58 -2.87 -10.48 19.08
C ALA A 58 -3.68 -11.05 20.27
N TYR A 59 -4.36 -12.18 20.06
CA TYR A 59 -5.12 -12.87 21.10
C TYR A 59 -4.22 -13.29 22.27
N SER A 60 -3.06 -13.87 21.98
CA SER A 60 -2.08 -14.33 22.97
C SER A 60 -1.52 -13.18 23.81
N LYS A 61 -1.41 -11.98 23.23
CA LYS A 61 -1.02 -10.73 23.91
C LYS A 61 -2.16 -10.09 24.73
N GLY A 62 -3.33 -10.73 24.81
CA GLY A 62 -4.47 -10.21 25.58
C GLY A 62 -5.30 -9.16 24.83
N LEU A 63 -5.05 -8.91 23.54
CA LEU A 63 -5.84 -7.97 22.75
C LEU A 63 -7.22 -8.57 22.46
N ARG A 64 -8.26 -7.75 22.65
CA ARG A 64 -9.67 -8.17 22.48
C ARG A 64 -10.46 -7.27 21.54
N LEU A 65 -10.02 -6.04 21.29
CA LEU A 65 -10.66 -5.12 20.33
C LEU A 65 -9.74 -4.98 19.12
N VAL A 66 -10.25 -5.32 17.94
CA VAL A 66 -9.48 -5.27 16.67
C VAL A 66 -10.22 -4.41 15.66
N ALA A 67 -9.60 -3.30 15.26
CA ALA A 67 -10.06 -2.48 14.15
C ALA A 67 -9.46 -2.97 12.82
N LEU A 68 -10.28 -2.97 11.76
CA LEU A 68 -9.94 -3.35 10.39
C LEU A 68 -10.16 -2.15 9.45
N PRO A 69 -9.13 -1.31 9.17
CA PRO A 69 -9.23 -0.10 8.35
C PRO A 69 -9.24 -0.37 6.84
N GLY A 70 -10.30 -1.03 6.36
CA GLY A 70 -10.52 -1.28 4.93
C GLY A 70 -9.66 -2.37 4.33
N ASP A 71 -10.02 -2.73 3.09
CA ASP A 71 -9.39 -3.78 2.27
C ASP A 71 -9.23 -5.08 3.07
N ILE A 72 -10.35 -5.54 3.62
CA ILE A 72 -10.46 -6.74 4.44
C ILE A 72 -10.49 -8.01 3.60
N SER A 73 -10.90 -7.95 2.33
CA SER A 73 -10.99 -9.09 1.43
C SER A 73 -10.47 -8.79 0.02
N ASP A 74 -10.20 -9.82 -0.79
CA ASP A 74 -9.95 -9.66 -2.22
C ASP A 74 -11.28 -9.34 -2.94
N ASP A 75 -11.48 -8.06 -3.26
CA ASP A 75 -12.56 -7.50 -4.09
C ASP A 75 -13.98 -7.85 -3.65
N ALA A 76 -14.24 -7.94 -2.34
CA ALA A 76 -15.57 -8.22 -1.80
C ALA A 76 -16.23 -9.49 -2.38
N GLN A 77 -15.43 -10.47 -2.81
CA GLN A 77 -15.95 -11.67 -3.45
C GLN A 77 -16.65 -12.55 -2.40
N PRO A 78 -17.83 -13.14 -2.69
CA PRO A 78 -18.55 -13.96 -1.72
C PRO A 78 -17.72 -15.06 -1.06
N ILE A 79 -16.86 -15.74 -1.83
CA ILE A 79 -15.97 -16.80 -1.31
C ILE A 79 -15.02 -16.29 -0.21
N ASN A 80 -14.54 -15.05 -0.36
CA ASN A 80 -13.61 -14.40 0.53
C ASN A 80 -14.33 -13.79 1.73
N ILE A 81 -15.46 -13.11 1.49
CA ILE A 81 -16.28 -12.52 2.56
C ILE A 81 -16.85 -13.59 3.48
N ASP A 82 -17.32 -14.71 2.93
CA ASP A 82 -17.80 -15.85 3.73
C ASP A 82 -16.66 -16.43 4.58
N GLY A 83 -15.49 -16.70 3.98
CA GLY A 83 -14.33 -17.21 4.71
C GLY A 83 -13.78 -16.25 5.76
N LEU A 84 -13.81 -14.95 5.48
CA LEU A 84 -13.42 -13.91 6.43
C LEU A 84 -14.37 -13.92 7.62
N ALA A 85 -15.68 -13.92 7.38
CA ALA A 85 -16.68 -13.96 8.43
C ALA A 85 -16.51 -15.19 9.34
N ASP A 86 -16.28 -16.38 8.75
CA ASP A 86 -16.02 -17.61 9.50
C ASP A 86 -14.79 -17.49 10.41
N ILE A 87 -13.70 -16.88 9.91
CA ILE A 87 -12.52 -16.59 10.73
C ILE A 87 -12.88 -15.65 11.88
N LEU A 88 -13.54 -14.54 11.60
CA LEU A 88 -13.90 -13.56 12.63
C LEU A 88 -14.80 -14.18 13.71
N HIS A 89 -15.76 -15.03 13.34
CA HIS A 89 -16.60 -15.79 14.28
C HIS A 89 -15.78 -16.72 15.16
N GLU A 90 -14.79 -17.42 14.59
CA GLU A 90 -13.88 -18.29 15.34
C GLU A 90 -13.17 -17.54 16.47
N TYR A 91 -12.69 -16.32 16.20
CA TYR A 91 -12.00 -15.51 17.20
C TYR A 91 -12.95 -14.74 18.12
N GLN A 92 -14.18 -14.42 17.67
CA GLN A 92 -15.23 -13.92 18.57
C GLN A 92 -15.60 -14.95 19.63
N ALA A 93 -15.65 -16.25 19.27
CA ALA A 93 -15.85 -17.32 20.24
C ALA A 93 -14.75 -17.41 21.30
N LYS A 94 -13.55 -16.87 21.00
CA LYS A 94 -12.42 -16.72 21.94
C LYS A 94 -12.49 -15.41 22.76
N GLY A 95 -13.51 -14.56 22.53
CA GLY A 95 -13.74 -13.30 23.23
C GLY A 95 -13.19 -12.05 22.55
N MET A 96 -12.75 -12.14 21.29
CA MET A 96 -12.35 -10.95 20.51
C MET A 96 -13.58 -10.23 19.92
N ARG A 97 -13.43 -8.96 19.58
CA ARG A 97 -14.44 -8.11 18.94
C ARG A 97 -13.78 -7.37 17.77
N PHE A 98 -14.49 -7.28 16.66
CA PHE A 98 -14.00 -6.72 15.41
C PHE A 98 -14.80 -5.49 15.01
N PHE A 99 -14.11 -4.49 14.47
CA PHE A 99 -14.69 -3.21 14.03
C PHE A 99 -14.15 -2.88 12.65
N ILE A 100 -14.99 -2.99 11.63
CA ILE A 100 -14.63 -2.82 10.22
C ILE A 100 -14.95 -1.39 9.76
N ALA A 101 -14.06 -0.80 8.98
CA ALA A 101 -14.35 0.28 8.05
C ALA A 101 -14.14 -0.25 6.63
N PRO A 102 -14.93 0.17 5.63
CA PRO A 102 -14.74 -0.29 4.26
C PRO A 102 -13.44 0.27 3.66
N GLY A 103 -12.86 -0.47 2.72
CA GLY A 103 -11.79 0.03 1.84
C GLY A 103 -12.24 0.04 0.39
N ASN A 104 -11.35 0.45 -0.51
CA ASN A 104 -11.72 0.55 -1.92
C ASN A 104 -11.89 -0.82 -2.60
N HIS A 105 -11.60 -1.92 -1.90
CA HIS A 105 -11.93 -3.28 -2.32
C HIS A 105 -13.20 -3.85 -1.67
N ASP A 106 -13.79 -3.14 -0.70
CA ASP A 106 -14.91 -3.64 0.11
C ASP A 106 -15.97 -2.54 0.38
N PRO A 107 -16.66 -2.02 -0.66
CA PRO A 107 -16.71 -2.56 -2.02
C PRO A 107 -15.85 -1.78 -3.04
N ASN A 108 -15.60 -2.39 -4.21
CA ASN A 108 -14.99 -1.74 -5.39
C ASN A 108 -15.83 -0.56 -5.92
N GLU A 109 -17.15 -0.78 -6.01
CA GLU A 109 -18.18 0.19 -6.39
C GLU A 109 -19.43 -0.03 -5.51
N PRO A 110 -20.39 0.91 -5.45
CA PRO A 110 -21.41 0.86 -4.41
C PRO A 110 -22.43 -0.28 -4.57
N TYR A 111 -22.49 -0.91 -5.74
CA TYR A 111 -23.42 -1.99 -6.09
C TYR A 111 -22.65 -3.21 -6.60
N ASP A 112 -23.36 -4.30 -6.84
CA ASP A 112 -22.76 -5.56 -7.26
C ASP A 112 -22.25 -5.53 -8.70
N ASP A 113 -21.07 -6.12 -8.96
CA ASP A 113 -20.65 -6.52 -10.32
C ASP A 113 -20.82 -8.03 -10.52
N ASP A 114 -21.82 -8.41 -11.29
CA ASP A 114 -22.06 -9.79 -11.69
C ASP A 114 -21.35 -10.19 -13.00
N GLU A 115 -20.51 -9.31 -13.55
CA GLU A 115 -19.64 -9.53 -14.70
C GLU A 115 -18.15 -9.71 -14.32
N ALA A 116 -17.79 -9.53 -13.04
CA ALA A 116 -16.41 -9.53 -12.55
C ALA A 116 -15.70 -10.90 -12.61
N GLY A 117 -14.41 -10.91 -12.21
CA GLY A 117 -13.63 -12.11 -11.92
C GLY A 117 -12.15 -11.96 -12.24
N LYS A 118 -11.39 -13.08 -12.26
CA LYS A 118 -9.92 -13.08 -12.38
C LYS A 118 -9.42 -14.07 -13.44
N ASN A 119 -8.20 -13.85 -13.92
CA ASN A 119 -7.66 -14.53 -15.11
C ASN A 119 -6.61 -15.61 -14.81
N ASP A 120 -6.22 -15.73 -13.56
CA ASP A 120 -4.89 -16.14 -13.12
C ASP A 120 -4.98 -16.97 -11.82
N PHE A 121 -6.06 -17.74 -11.67
CA PHE A 121 -6.06 -18.86 -10.72
C PHE A 121 -5.11 -19.95 -11.21
N LEU A 122 -4.45 -20.63 -10.29
CA LEU A 122 -3.51 -21.70 -10.63
C LEU A 122 -4.25 -23.02 -10.85
N THR A 123 -3.89 -23.72 -11.92
CA THR A 123 -4.33 -25.10 -12.19
C THR A 123 -3.31 -26.12 -11.67
N LYS A 124 -3.75 -27.38 -11.52
CA LYS A 124 -2.87 -28.50 -11.16
C LYS A 124 -1.71 -28.73 -12.14
N ASP A 125 -1.82 -28.21 -13.36
CA ASP A 125 -0.83 -28.36 -14.43
C ASP A 125 0.09 -27.13 -14.54
N GLY A 126 0.03 -26.20 -13.58
CA GLY A 126 0.90 -25.01 -13.53
C GLY A 126 0.46 -23.85 -14.42
N LYS A 127 -0.73 -23.94 -15.03
CA LYS A 127 -1.31 -22.91 -15.93
C LYS A 127 -2.29 -22.00 -15.21
N GLU A 128 -2.56 -20.84 -15.80
CA GLU A 128 -3.62 -19.92 -15.41
C GLU A 128 -5.02 -20.45 -15.80
N GLN A 129 -6.01 -20.22 -14.92
CA GLN A 129 -7.43 -20.48 -15.10
C GLN A 129 -8.21 -19.17 -14.93
N LYS A 130 -9.03 -18.86 -15.94
CA LYS A 130 -9.99 -17.75 -15.88
C LYS A 130 -11.23 -18.19 -15.11
N ILE A 131 -11.64 -17.40 -14.14
CA ILE A 131 -12.84 -17.64 -13.35
C ILE A 131 -13.63 -16.34 -13.27
N TYR A 132 -14.86 -16.34 -13.79
CA TYR A 132 -15.71 -15.14 -13.87
C TYR A 132 -17.11 -15.37 -13.30
N ALA A 133 -17.74 -14.27 -12.90
CA ALA A 133 -19.15 -14.22 -12.56
C ALA A 133 -20.03 -14.60 -13.76
N VAL A 134 -21.21 -15.17 -13.48
CA VAL A 134 -22.01 -15.86 -14.50
C VAL A 134 -22.54 -14.93 -15.60
N ASN A 135 -22.63 -13.62 -15.32
CA ASN A 135 -23.08 -12.62 -16.29
C ASN A 135 -21.94 -12.01 -17.12
N ASN A 136 -20.69 -12.40 -16.87
CA ASN A 136 -19.57 -12.06 -17.73
C ASN A 136 -19.82 -12.54 -19.18
N ALA A 137 -19.35 -11.77 -20.15
CA ALA A 137 -19.54 -12.06 -21.57
C ALA A 137 -19.01 -13.45 -21.98
N ALA A 138 -17.87 -13.89 -21.45
CA ALA A 138 -17.32 -15.21 -21.75
C ALA A 138 -18.17 -16.34 -21.16
N CYS A 139 -18.75 -16.13 -19.97
CA CYS A 139 -19.67 -17.08 -19.36
C CYS A 139 -20.99 -17.19 -20.13
N LYS A 140 -21.56 -16.05 -20.56
CA LYS A 140 -22.74 -16.03 -21.44
C LYS A 140 -22.46 -16.71 -22.78
N ALA A 141 -21.25 -16.53 -23.32
CA ALA A 141 -20.79 -17.18 -24.55
C ALA A 141 -20.44 -18.67 -24.37
N LYS A 142 -20.44 -19.19 -23.13
CA LYS A 142 -20.04 -20.56 -22.78
C LYS A 142 -18.62 -20.91 -23.25
N ASP A 143 -17.69 -19.97 -23.09
CA ASP A 143 -16.28 -20.21 -23.38
C ASP A 143 -15.76 -21.39 -22.53
N PRO A 144 -15.28 -22.50 -23.15
CA PRO A 144 -14.84 -23.67 -22.41
C PRO A 144 -13.54 -23.44 -21.62
N SER A 145 -12.82 -22.34 -21.87
CA SER A 145 -11.62 -21.96 -21.13
C SER A 145 -11.91 -21.19 -19.84
N VAL A 146 -13.18 -20.87 -19.56
CA VAL A 146 -13.62 -20.07 -18.41
C VAL A 146 -14.47 -20.92 -17.47
N ALA A 147 -14.13 -20.92 -16.19
CA ALA A 147 -15.00 -21.42 -15.14
C ALA A 147 -15.95 -20.31 -14.70
N CYS A 148 -17.24 -20.60 -14.62
CA CYS A 148 -18.26 -19.60 -14.32
C CYS A 148 -18.85 -19.81 -12.94
N THR A 149 -18.83 -18.77 -12.11
CA THR A 149 -19.40 -18.78 -10.75
C THR A 149 -19.59 -17.37 -10.19
N ASN A 150 -20.72 -17.13 -9.53
CA ASN A 150 -20.93 -15.89 -8.77
C ASN A 150 -20.17 -15.86 -7.44
N GLN A 151 -19.35 -16.86 -7.13
CA GLN A 151 -18.43 -16.76 -6.00
C GLN A 151 -17.33 -15.71 -6.23
N LEU A 152 -17.08 -15.30 -7.48
CA LEU A 152 -16.14 -14.21 -7.83
C LEU A 152 -16.83 -12.94 -8.37
N MET A 153 -18.13 -12.80 -8.14
CA MET A 153 -18.77 -11.49 -8.31
C MET A 153 -18.21 -10.52 -7.26
N GLU A 154 -18.28 -9.21 -7.50
CA GLU A 154 -17.87 -8.20 -6.52
C GLU A 154 -19.12 -7.67 -5.82
N GLN A 155 -19.17 -7.73 -4.48
CA GLN A 155 -20.35 -7.33 -3.71
C GLN A 155 -20.35 -5.83 -3.40
N GLY A 156 -21.51 -5.18 -3.52
CA GLY A 156 -21.72 -3.79 -3.10
C GLY A 156 -22.08 -3.64 -1.61
N TYR A 157 -22.33 -2.40 -1.17
CA TYR A 157 -22.57 -2.06 0.24
C TYR A 157 -23.68 -2.88 0.90
N GLU A 158 -24.80 -3.07 0.22
CA GLU A 158 -25.98 -3.74 0.78
C GLU A 158 -25.65 -5.17 1.23
N LYS A 159 -24.98 -5.95 0.37
CA LYS A 159 -24.57 -7.33 0.68
C LYS A 159 -23.49 -7.37 1.75
N LEU A 160 -22.46 -6.53 1.61
CA LEU A 160 -21.33 -6.50 2.55
C LEU A 160 -21.79 -6.14 3.97
N MET A 161 -22.54 -5.05 4.12
CA MET A 161 -22.98 -4.59 5.44
C MET A 161 -24.00 -5.52 6.07
N THR A 162 -24.80 -6.23 5.26
CA THR A 162 -25.70 -7.28 5.77
C THR A 162 -24.90 -8.46 6.31
N LYS A 163 -23.90 -8.93 5.55
CA LYS A 163 -23.09 -10.11 5.91
C LYS A 163 -22.13 -9.85 7.06
N LEU A 164 -21.54 -8.66 7.12
CA LEU A 164 -20.53 -8.26 8.11
C LEU A 164 -21.09 -7.37 9.22
N GLY A 165 -22.42 -7.31 9.35
CA GLY A 165 -23.14 -6.40 10.25
C GLY A 165 -22.60 -6.39 11.68
N GLU A 166 -22.41 -7.56 12.28
CA GLU A 166 -22.01 -7.69 13.68
C GLU A 166 -20.57 -7.24 13.98
N PHE A 167 -19.75 -7.00 12.95
CA PHE A 167 -18.37 -6.52 13.07
C PHE A 167 -18.30 -4.98 13.04
N GLY A 168 -19.26 -4.34 13.71
CA GLY A 168 -19.34 -2.91 13.95
C GLY A 168 -20.39 -2.16 13.12
N TYR A 169 -20.75 -2.64 11.93
CA TYR A 169 -21.76 -2.00 11.08
C TYR A 169 -23.17 -2.00 11.71
N ALA A 170 -23.44 -2.87 12.68
CA ALA A 170 -24.65 -2.90 13.47
C ALA A 170 -24.30 -2.89 14.97
N PRO A 171 -25.19 -2.35 15.83
CA PRO A 171 -24.95 -2.32 17.27
C PRO A 171 -24.90 -3.73 17.86
N ASN A 172 -24.06 -3.91 18.88
CA ASN A 172 -24.02 -5.10 19.71
C ASN A 172 -24.61 -4.81 21.10
N LYS A 173 -25.27 -5.79 21.73
CA LYS A 173 -25.83 -5.63 23.09
C LYS A 173 -24.78 -5.32 24.16
N ASN A 174 -23.52 -5.67 23.90
CA ASN A 174 -22.40 -5.39 24.79
C ASN A 174 -21.81 -3.98 24.58
N ASP A 175 -22.30 -3.21 23.62
CA ASP A 175 -21.86 -1.83 23.43
C ASP A 175 -22.49 -0.90 24.47
N VAL A 176 -21.68 0.01 25.00
CA VAL A 176 -22.15 1.08 25.87
C VAL A 176 -22.91 2.13 25.07
N TYR A 177 -22.49 2.32 23.82
CA TYR A 177 -23.04 3.29 22.89
C TYR A 177 -22.73 2.87 21.45
N TRP A 178 -23.64 3.19 20.54
CA TRP A 178 -23.44 3.03 19.10
C TRP A 178 -24.24 4.11 18.37
N GLU A 179 -23.74 4.67 17.27
CA GLU A 179 -24.49 5.58 16.40
C GLU A 179 -23.92 5.60 14.97
N THR A 180 -24.68 6.15 14.03
CA THR A 180 -24.26 6.55 12.68
C THR A 180 -24.35 8.07 12.54
N PRO A 181 -23.83 8.66 11.44
CA PRO A 181 -24.04 10.08 11.14
C PRO A 181 -25.52 10.50 11.05
N PHE A 182 -26.43 9.53 10.88
CA PHE A 182 -27.87 9.74 10.68
C PHE A 182 -28.70 9.37 11.91
N SER A 183 -28.05 8.86 12.96
CA SER A 183 -28.74 8.44 14.18
C SER A 183 -29.23 9.63 14.99
N SER A 184 -30.43 9.49 15.56
CA SER A 184 -30.99 10.44 16.52
C SER A 184 -31.71 9.65 17.61
N TYR A 185 -31.32 9.88 18.86
CA TYR A 185 -31.91 9.21 20.02
C TYR A 185 -32.81 10.16 20.81
N ALA A 186 -34.00 9.68 21.17
CA ALA A 186 -34.96 10.46 21.95
C ALA A 186 -34.33 10.92 23.28
N ASP A 187 -34.44 12.22 23.58
CA ASP A 187 -33.81 12.87 24.74
C ASP A 187 -32.29 12.63 24.88
N GLY A 188 -31.61 12.26 23.79
CA GLY A 188 -30.19 11.89 23.81
C GLY A 188 -29.89 10.58 24.56
N LYS A 189 -30.90 9.74 24.80
CA LYS A 189 -30.75 8.48 25.55
C LYS A 189 -30.58 7.28 24.63
N TYR A 190 -29.42 6.64 24.71
CA TYR A 190 -29.14 5.40 24.00
C TYR A 190 -29.95 4.22 24.54
N SER A 191 -30.42 3.37 23.63
CA SER A 191 -30.85 2.00 23.92
C SER A 191 -30.45 1.11 22.76
N TYR A 192 -30.23 -0.18 23.02
CA TYR A 192 -29.89 -1.15 21.99
C TYR A 192 -30.98 -1.21 20.91
N GLU A 193 -32.24 -1.22 21.31
CA GLU A 193 -33.40 -1.30 20.41
C GLU A 193 -33.48 -0.08 19.49
N ALA A 194 -33.28 1.13 20.03
CA ALA A 194 -33.25 2.35 19.21
C ALA A 194 -32.05 2.37 18.24
N ALA A 195 -30.88 1.89 18.70
CA ALA A 195 -29.70 1.78 17.87
C ALA A 195 -29.90 0.76 16.73
N THR A 196 -30.49 -0.40 17.01
CA THR A 196 -30.83 -1.41 15.99
C THR A 196 -31.79 -0.82 14.96
N ALA A 197 -32.80 -0.07 15.41
CA ALA A 197 -33.71 0.61 14.50
C ALA A 197 -33.04 1.71 13.66
N ALA A 198 -32.00 2.36 14.18
CA ALA A 198 -31.20 3.38 13.46
C ALA A 198 -30.16 2.76 12.52
N ALA A 199 -29.77 1.51 12.75
CA ALA A 199 -28.78 0.79 11.94
C ALA A 199 -29.32 0.28 10.59
N ASP A 200 -30.63 0.31 10.39
CA ASP A 200 -31.29 -0.07 9.14
C ASP A 200 -30.65 0.66 7.94
N LEU A 201 -30.27 -0.10 6.90
CA LEU A 201 -29.55 0.44 5.74
C LEU A 201 -30.33 1.53 4.99
N SER A 202 -31.67 1.52 5.05
CA SER A 202 -32.50 2.57 4.45
C SER A 202 -32.37 3.92 5.17
N LYS A 203 -31.90 3.93 6.42
CA LYS A 203 -31.66 5.14 7.23
C LYS A 203 -30.21 5.60 7.20
N ARG A 204 -29.35 4.89 6.48
CA ARG A 204 -27.90 5.16 6.41
C ARG A 204 -27.50 5.68 5.04
N GLN A 205 -28.28 6.61 4.51
CA GLN A 205 -28.12 7.10 3.15
C GLN A 205 -27.98 8.61 3.11
N PHE A 206 -27.20 9.08 2.14
CA PHE A 206 -27.04 10.48 1.80
C PHE A 206 -27.17 10.66 0.29
N GLU A 207 -27.59 11.85 -0.16
CA GLU A 207 -27.64 12.16 -1.60
C GLU A 207 -26.23 12.53 -2.07
N ILE A 208 -25.71 11.81 -3.06
CA ILE A 208 -24.47 12.13 -3.78
C ILE A 208 -24.80 12.50 -5.22
N CYS A 209 -24.13 13.50 -5.77
CA CYS A 209 -24.23 13.91 -7.17
C CYS A 209 -22.82 13.95 -7.80
N THR A 210 -22.73 14.11 -9.12
CA THR A 210 -21.43 14.22 -9.82
C THR A 210 -20.56 15.36 -9.27
N GLU A 211 -21.17 16.47 -8.84
CA GLU A 211 -20.46 17.69 -8.47
C GLU A 211 -20.20 17.86 -6.96
N GLY A 212 -20.73 16.95 -6.11
CA GLY A 212 -20.60 17.03 -4.66
C GLY A 212 -21.78 16.40 -3.92
N GLU A 213 -21.80 16.58 -2.60
CA GLU A 213 -22.91 16.13 -1.77
C GLU A 213 -24.19 16.92 -2.07
N GLY A 214 -25.29 16.19 -2.18
CA GLY A 214 -26.61 16.71 -2.42
C GLY A 214 -27.33 17.17 -1.15
N GLY A 215 -28.65 17.12 -1.18
CA GLY A 215 -29.52 17.48 -0.06
C GLY A 215 -29.27 18.90 0.44
N LYS A 216 -29.11 19.04 1.76
CA LYS A 216 -28.85 20.33 2.42
C LYS A 216 -27.46 20.92 2.12
N TYR A 217 -26.56 20.16 1.50
CA TYR A 217 -25.19 20.58 1.19
C TYR A 217 -25.03 21.15 -0.23
N LYS A 218 -26.13 21.21 -1.02
CA LYS A 218 -26.11 21.86 -2.33
C LYS A 218 -25.71 23.33 -2.20
N VAL A 219 -24.66 23.72 -2.92
CA VAL A 219 -24.19 25.10 -2.97
C VAL A 219 -25.12 25.92 -3.87
N ALA A 220 -25.68 27.02 -3.34
CA ALA A 220 -26.54 27.91 -4.09
C ALA A 220 -25.85 28.44 -5.37
N GLY A 221 -26.54 28.38 -6.50
CA GLY A 221 -26.01 28.80 -7.80
C GLY A 221 -25.12 27.77 -8.51
N LYS A 222 -24.83 26.61 -7.89
CA LYS A 222 -24.15 25.49 -8.54
C LYS A 222 -25.15 24.49 -9.10
N THR A 223 -24.94 24.02 -10.33
CA THR A 223 -25.75 22.95 -10.93
C THR A 223 -25.29 21.59 -10.43
N TYR A 224 -26.25 20.74 -10.07
CA TYR A 224 -26.02 19.36 -9.65
C TYR A 224 -26.69 18.41 -10.64
N SER A 225 -26.00 17.34 -11.01
CA SER A 225 -26.46 16.33 -11.94
C SER A 225 -26.26 14.92 -11.39
N ARG A 226 -27.03 13.95 -11.95
CA ARG A 226 -26.91 12.52 -11.65
C ARG A 226 -26.94 12.21 -10.15
N CYS A 227 -27.87 12.83 -9.43
CA CYS A 227 -27.98 12.65 -8.00
C CYS A 227 -28.65 11.31 -7.65
N VAL A 228 -28.12 10.62 -6.64
CA VAL A 228 -28.64 9.34 -6.14
C VAL A 228 -28.39 9.21 -4.64
N ASN A 229 -29.24 8.47 -3.93
CA ASN A 229 -28.96 8.11 -2.54
C ASN A 229 -27.99 6.95 -2.49
N MET A 230 -26.97 7.07 -1.65
CA MET A 230 -25.94 6.05 -1.45
C MET A 230 -25.78 5.73 0.02
N ILE A 231 -25.49 4.47 0.31
CA ILE A 231 -25.21 4.01 1.68
C ILE A 231 -23.89 4.62 2.17
N ASP A 232 -23.85 5.02 3.43
CA ASP A 232 -22.61 5.33 4.16
C ASP A 232 -22.41 4.33 5.31
N ALA A 233 -21.25 3.67 5.29
CA ALA A 233 -20.94 2.58 6.21
C ALA A 233 -20.34 3.05 7.55
N SER A 234 -20.21 4.35 7.78
CA SER A 234 -19.60 4.93 8.99
C SER A 234 -20.44 4.67 10.25
N TYR A 235 -19.76 4.51 11.38
CA TYR A 235 -20.37 4.39 12.70
C TYR A 235 -19.39 4.78 13.82
N LEU A 236 -19.95 5.17 14.95
CA LEU A 236 -19.23 5.37 16.21
C LEU A 236 -19.71 4.30 17.18
N VAL A 237 -18.77 3.70 17.91
CA VAL A 237 -19.08 2.68 18.93
C VAL A 237 -18.25 2.92 20.19
N GLU A 238 -18.87 2.70 21.35
CA GLU A 238 -18.21 2.62 22.66
C GLU A 238 -18.21 1.15 23.13
N PRO A 239 -17.24 0.34 22.68
CA PRO A 239 -17.24 -1.09 22.98
C PRO A 239 -16.90 -1.39 24.43
N VAL A 240 -16.21 -0.46 25.10
CA VAL A 240 -15.94 -0.44 26.53
C VAL A 240 -16.02 0.99 27.02
N LYS A 241 -16.42 1.18 28.29
CA LYS A 241 -16.63 2.51 28.87
C LYS A 241 -15.39 3.38 28.71
N GLY A 242 -15.55 4.55 28.10
CA GLY A 242 -14.53 5.57 27.93
C GLY A 242 -13.75 5.54 26.62
N ILE A 243 -13.86 4.47 25.82
CA ILE A 243 -13.16 4.34 24.53
C ILE A 243 -14.18 4.45 23.40
N TRP A 244 -14.01 5.44 22.54
CA TRP A 244 -14.78 5.62 21.33
C TRP A 244 -13.97 5.23 20.10
N LEU A 245 -14.51 4.31 19.31
CA LEU A 245 -13.99 3.93 18.01
C LEU A 245 -14.86 4.57 16.93
N LEU A 246 -14.27 5.41 16.09
CA LEU A 246 -14.93 6.10 15.00
C LEU A 246 -14.49 5.47 13.67
N ALA A 247 -15.33 4.58 13.14
CA ALA A 247 -15.13 3.95 11.85
C ALA A 247 -15.71 4.84 10.75
N LEU A 248 -14.87 5.23 9.78
CA LEU A 248 -15.25 6.18 8.74
C LEU A 248 -15.19 5.51 7.38
N ASP A 249 -16.28 5.60 6.64
CA ASP A 249 -16.37 5.19 5.25
C ASP A 249 -15.80 6.30 4.36
N GLY A 250 -14.53 6.14 4.00
CA GLY A 250 -13.79 7.06 3.14
C GLY A 250 -13.99 6.82 1.63
N ASN A 251 -14.77 5.81 1.24
CA ASN A 251 -15.02 5.53 -0.17
C ASN A 251 -15.95 6.60 -0.75
N VAL A 252 -15.59 7.17 -1.89
CA VAL A 252 -16.42 8.12 -2.61
C VAL A 252 -16.66 7.63 -4.03
N HIS A 253 -17.89 7.21 -4.30
CA HIS A 253 -18.35 6.75 -5.61
C HIS A 253 -19.24 7.82 -6.25
N ALA A 254 -18.63 8.83 -6.86
CA ALA A 254 -19.38 9.87 -7.55
C ALA A 254 -20.07 9.29 -8.80
N PRO A 255 -21.37 9.57 -9.06
CA PRO A 255 -22.03 9.19 -10.30
C PRO A 255 -21.31 9.78 -11.51
N ASN A 256 -20.96 8.93 -12.48
CA ASN A 256 -20.16 9.29 -13.65
C ASN A 256 -21.02 9.41 -14.92
N ALA A 257 -20.38 9.55 -16.09
CA ALA A 257 -21.09 9.71 -17.36
C ALA A 257 -21.98 8.51 -17.77
N ASN A 258 -21.68 7.31 -17.25
CA ASN A 258 -22.44 6.08 -17.51
C ASN A 258 -23.60 5.87 -16.51
N PHE A 259 -23.77 6.74 -15.51
CA PHE A 259 -24.90 6.64 -14.60
C PHE A 259 -26.22 6.82 -15.34
N ASP A 260 -27.12 5.86 -15.15
CA ASP A 260 -28.47 5.88 -15.69
C ASP A 260 -29.48 5.95 -14.52
N PRO A 261 -30.27 7.03 -14.38
CA PRO A 261 -31.33 7.12 -13.37
C PRO A 261 -32.38 6.00 -13.47
N ALA A 262 -32.58 5.39 -14.66
CA ALA A 262 -33.46 4.24 -14.83
C ALA A 262 -32.81 2.92 -14.37
N ASN A 263 -31.48 2.88 -14.25
CA ASN A 263 -30.71 1.76 -13.71
C ASN A 263 -29.63 2.25 -12.71
N PRO A 264 -30.03 2.80 -11.56
CA PRO A 264 -29.12 3.46 -10.63
C PRO A 264 -28.18 2.46 -9.92
N LYS A 265 -28.45 1.15 -10.00
CA LYS A 265 -27.60 0.10 -9.45
C LYS A 265 -26.54 -0.40 -10.45
N TYR A 266 -26.40 0.24 -11.61
CA TYR A 266 -25.39 -0.14 -12.58
C TYR A 266 -23.98 0.14 -12.04
N PHE A 267 -23.20 -0.93 -11.85
CA PHE A 267 -21.85 -0.90 -11.28
C PHE A 267 -20.95 0.17 -11.92
N LYS A 268 -20.85 0.18 -13.25
CA LYS A 268 -19.97 1.09 -14.02
C LYS A 268 -20.50 2.54 -14.10
N GLY A 269 -21.63 2.84 -13.47
CA GLY A 269 -22.22 4.17 -13.36
C GLY A 269 -21.52 5.10 -12.36
N TYR A 270 -20.47 4.63 -11.68
CA TYR A 270 -19.79 5.36 -10.61
C TYR A 270 -18.29 5.41 -10.82
N ASP A 271 -17.63 6.44 -10.29
CA ASP A 271 -16.17 6.49 -10.22
C ASP A 271 -15.65 5.49 -9.18
N ASN A 272 -14.51 4.86 -9.50
CA ASN A 272 -13.80 4.00 -8.57
C ASN A 272 -13.24 4.82 -7.39
N ALA A 273 -13.38 4.30 -6.17
CA ALA A 273 -13.01 5.04 -4.96
C ALA A 273 -11.48 5.08 -4.69
N GLY A 274 -10.68 4.27 -5.38
CA GLY A 274 -9.26 4.04 -5.07
C GLY A 274 -8.38 5.29 -5.06
N ASP A 275 -8.72 6.33 -5.82
CA ASP A 275 -7.96 7.59 -5.87
C ASP A 275 -8.71 8.78 -5.25
N ALA A 276 -9.92 8.56 -4.75
CA ALA A 276 -10.80 9.63 -4.25
C ALA A 276 -10.40 10.08 -2.84
N GLY A 277 -10.45 9.15 -1.89
CA GLY A 277 -10.12 9.33 -0.47
C GLY A 277 -10.59 10.63 0.16
N TRP A 278 -9.82 11.15 1.12
CA TRP A 278 -10.16 12.34 1.89
C TRP A 278 -10.29 13.61 1.05
N ASN A 279 -9.62 13.70 -0.10
CA ASN A 279 -9.73 14.85 -1.00
C ASN A 279 -11.17 15.01 -1.51
N LYS A 280 -11.82 13.90 -1.90
CA LYS A 280 -13.21 13.91 -2.37
C LYS A 280 -14.22 13.95 -1.24
N MET A 281 -13.90 13.38 -0.08
CA MET A 281 -14.73 13.46 1.13
C MET A 281 -15.16 14.88 1.48
N LEU A 282 -14.24 15.85 1.37
CA LEU A 282 -14.55 17.27 1.66
C LEU A 282 -15.63 17.89 0.77
N THR A 283 -15.94 17.28 -0.36
CA THR A 283 -16.92 17.79 -1.32
C THR A 283 -18.12 16.88 -1.50
N HIS A 284 -17.97 15.57 -1.27
CA HIS A 284 -19.00 14.55 -1.53
C HIS A 284 -19.55 13.87 -0.27
N LYS A 285 -18.92 14.09 0.90
CA LYS A 285 -19.38 13.58 2.21
C LYS A 285 -19.15 14.63 3.31
N ILE A 286 -19.58 15.86 3.05
CA ILE A 286 -19.59 17.00 3.96
C ILE A 286 -20.31 16.65 5.27
N HIS A 287 -21.39 15.86 5.23
CA HIS A 287 -22.05 15.38 6.45
C HIS A 287 -21.13 14.62 7.40
N GLN A 288 -20.21 13.82 6.85
CA GLN A 288 -19.27 13.06 7.65
C GLN A 288 -18.25 14.00 8.31
N ILE A 289 -17.80 15.06 7.60
CA ILE A 289 -16.90 16.08 8.17
C ILE A 289 -17.58 16.83 9.33
N GLU A 290 -18.85 17.22 9.18
CA GLU A 290 -19.63 17.84 10.27
C GLU A 290 -19.80 16.87 11.45
N TRP A 291 -20.06 15.60 11.17
CA TRP A 291 -20.24 14.57 12.18
C TRP A 291 -18.94 14.27 12.94
N ILE A 292 -17.78 14.14 12.26
CA ILE A 292 -16.46 13.98 12.90
C ILE A 292 -16.22 15.12 13.89
N LYS A 293 -16.49 16.36 13.49
CA LYS A 293 -16.34 17.53 14.36
C LYS A 293 -17.23 17.45 15.60
N SER A 294 -18.48 17.01 15.43
CA SER A 294 -19.42 16.78 16.54
C SER A 294 -18.94 15.65 17.47
N VAL A 295 -18.48 14.52 16.92
CA VAL A 295 -17.94 13.39 17.68
C VAL A 295 -16.71 13.81 18.49
N ALA A 296 -15.75 14.51 17.88
CA ALA A 296 -14.55 14.98 18.55
C ALA A 296 -14.87 15.95 19.71
N ALA A 297 -15.80 16.89 19.48
CA ALA A 297 -16.26 17.81 20.53
C ALA A 297 -16.94 17.07 21.69
N ARG A 298 -17.83 16.11 21.40
CA ARG A 298 -18.51 15.30 22.43
C ARG A 298 -17.54 14.40 23.19
N ALA A 299 -16.59 13.77 22.50
CA ALA A 299 -15.57 12.93 23.12
C ALA A 299 -14.78 13.75 24.15
N LYS A 300 -14.34 14.96 23.78
CA LYS A 300 -13.66 15.88 24.69
C LYS A 300 -14.53 16.29 25.88
N ALA A 301 -15.78 16.66 25.64
CA ALA A 301 -16.72 17.09 26.69
C ALA A 301 -17.04 15.96 27.68
N GLN A 302 -17.10 14.72 27.21
CA GLN A 302 -17.41 13.53 28.02
C GLN A 302 -16.16 12.80 28.55
N GLY A 303 -14.95 13.31 28.27
CA GLY A 303 -13.70 12.68 28.68
C GLY A 303 -13.44 11.32 28.03
N LYS A 304 -13.94 11.08 26.81
CA LYS A 304 -13.73 9.85 26.04
C LYS A 304 -12.39 9.90 25.31
N GLN A 305 -11.73 8.75 25.22
CA GLN A 305 -10.61 8.52 24.32
C GLN A 305 -11.16 8.20 22.94
N LEU A 306 -10.84 9.03 21.94
CA LEU A 306 -11.33 8.88 20.58
C LEU A 306 -10.22 8.35 19.68
N MET A 307 -10.44 7.17 19.09
CA MET A 307 -9.62 6.60 18.02
C MET A 307 -10.47 6.53 16.75
N SER A 308 -10.06 7.22 15.70
CA SER A 308 -10.68 7.04 14.39
C SER A 308 -9.86 6.12 13.50
N PHE A 309 -10.55 5.43 12.60
CA PHE A 309 -9.91 4.63 11.58
C PHE A 309 -10.76 4.63 10.31
N SER A 310 -10.07 4.65 9.18
CA SER A 310 -10.64 4.56 7.84
C SER A 310 -9.59 3.98 6.91
N HIS A 311 -9.93 3.75 5.66
CA HIS A 311 -8.98 3.17 4.72
C HIS A 311 -7.89 4.15 4.28
N TYR A 312 -8.26 5.38 3.91
CA TYR A 312 -7.37 6.32 3.24
C TYR A 312 -6.51 7.16 4.19
N PRO A 313 -5.25 7.46 3.84
CA PRO A 313 -4.40 8.37 4.61
C PRO A 313 -4.99 9.78 4.67
N THR A 314 -4.87 10.48 5.81
CA THR A 314 -5.38 11.85 5.95
C THR A 314 -4.36 12.94 5.63
N MET A 315 -3.11 12.57 5.38
CA MET A 315 -1.99 13.48 5.13
C MET A 315 -0.85 12.81 4.36
N ASP A 316 0.27 13.53 4.15
CA ASP A 316 1.43 13.02 3.43
C ASP A 316 1.99 11.74 4.07
N PHE A 317 2.16 10.70 3.23
CA PHE A 317 2.65 9.38 3.61
C PHE A 317 4.03 9.05 3.04
N TYR A 318 4.72 10.02 2.42
CA TYR A 318 6.08 9.90 1.87
C TYR A 318 7.12 10.71 2.66
N ALA A 319 6.87 10.97 3.94
CA ALA A 319 7.76 11.79 4.77
C ALA A 319 8.10 13.15 4.10
N ASN A 320 7.10 13.77 3.47
CA ASN A 320 7.20 15.01 2.71
C ASN A 320 8.13 14.95 1.48
N GLN A 321 8.39 13.76 0.93
CA GLN A 321 9.19 13.57 -0.29
C GLN A 321 8.36 13.58 -1.59
N THR A 322 7.05 13.80 -1.51
CA THR A 322 6.13 13.71 -2.66
C THR A 322 6.58 14.54 -3.86
N ASP A 323 6.95 15.81 -3.67
CA ASP A 323 7.34 16.68 -4.78
C ASP A 323 8.69 16.29 -5.38
N ALA A 324 9.63 15.82 -4.55
CA ALA A 324 10.91 15.31 -5.03
C ALA A 324 10.69 14.03 -5.88
N MET A 325 9.80 13.13 -5.44
CA MET A 325 9.45 11.93 -6.21
C MET A 325 8.82 12.28 -7.56
N LYS A 326 7.89 13.24 -7.61
CA LYS A 326 7.28 13.73 -8.85
C LYS A 326 8.29 14.33 -9.83
N ALA A 327 9.34 14.97 -9.32
CA ALA A 327 10.36 15.62 -10.14
C ALA A 327 11.36 14.62 -10.76
N VAL A 328 11.50 13.43 -10.18
CA VAL A 328 12.57 12.46 -10.53
C VAL A 328 12.02 11.27 -11.32
N PHE A 329 10.84 10.79 -10.97
CA PHE A 329 10.26 9.56 -11.52
C PHE A 329 9.23 9.85 -12.61
N LYS A 330 8.76 8.79 -13.28
CA LYS A 330 7.72 8.90 -14.31
C LYS A 330 6.44 9.53 -13.73
N SER A 331 5.67 10.19 -14.60
CA SER A 331 4.34 10.69 -14.24
C SER A 331 3.46 9.54 -13.73
N GLY A 332 2.75 9.75 -12.63
CA GLY A 332 1.91 8.74 -11.99
C GLY A 332 2.67 7.68 -11.17
N ALA A 333 4.01 7.74 -11.12
CA ALA A 333 4.80 6.82 -10.31
C ALA A 333 4.42 6.91 -8.82
N PHE A 334 4.56 5.79 -8.11
CA PHE A 334 4.29 5.69 -6.67
C PHE A 334 2.87 6.16 -6.28
N GLN A 335 1.89 6.05 -7.18
CA GLN A 335 0.49 6.37 -6.87
C GLN A 335 0.27 7.74 -6.21
N VAL A 336 1.08 8.74 -6.58
CA VAL A 336 1.03 10.09 -6.00
C VAL A 336 -0.31 10.81 -6.22
N SER A 337 -1.19 10.28 -7.09
CA SER A 337 -2.58 10.74 -7.25
C SER A 337 -3.41 10.57 -5.97
N ARG A 338 -3.08 9.58 -5.14
CA ARG A 338 -3.77 9.26 -3.88
C ARG A 338 -3.37 10.18 -2.72
N MET A 339 -2.43 11.09 -2.95
CA MET A 339 -1.89 11.95 -1.90
C MET A 339 -2.92 12.98 -1.42
N PRO A 340 -3.23 13.06 -0.11
CA PRO A 340 -4.07 14.11 0.42
C PRO A 340 -3.45 15.49 0.18
N ALA A 341 -4.28 16.45 -0.29
CA ALA A 341 -3.85 17.83 -0.41
C ALA A 341 -3.61 18.45 0.97
N ALA A 342 -2.73 19.45 1.05
CA ALA A 342 -2.47 20.15 2.33
C ALA A 342 -3.76 20.78 2.92
N ALA A 343 -4.66 21.28 2.08
CA ALA A 343 -5.97 21.79 2.49
C ALA A 343 -6.87 20.69 3.07
N THR A 344 -6.76 19.46 2.58
CA THR A 344 -7.48 18.30 3.10
C THR A 344 -7.01 17.95 4.51
N THR A 345 -5.69 17.86 4.72
CA THR A 345 -5.11 17.65 6.05
C THR A 345 -5.54 18.74 7.04
N ALA A 346 -5.50 20.01 6.61
CA ALA A 346 -5.90 21.13 7.45
C ALA A 346 -7.40 21.09 7.81
N ALA A 347 -8.28 20.75 6.86
CA ALA A 347 -9.71 20.60 7.11
C ALA A 347 -10.01 19.49 8.12
N LEU A 348 -9.29 18.37 8.05
CA LEU A 348 -9.44 17.26 9.00
C LEU A 348 -8.92 17.63 10.39
N ALA A 349 -7.76 18.28 10.48
CA ALA A 349 -7.25 18.78 11.76
C ALA A 349 -8.24 19.76 12.43
N ALA A 350 -8.88 20.62 11.64
CA ALA A 350 -9.89 21.58 12.11
C ALA A 350 -11.17 20.94 12.67
N THR A 351 -11.41 19.63 12.45
CA THR A 351 -12.49 18.91 13.11
C THR A 351 -12.20 18.65 14.60
N GLY A 352 -10.94 18.78 15.03
CA GLY A 352 -10.50 18.45 16.39
C GLY A 352 -10.19 16.97 16.62
N LEU A 353 -10.14 16.17 15.54
CA LEU A 353 -9.79 14.76 15.60
C LEU A 353 -8.31 14.58 16.01
N PRO A 354 -8.00 13.83 17.09
CA PRO A 354 -6.63 13.73 17.61
C PRO A 354 -5.79 12.63 16.93
N LEU A 355 -6.42 11.52 16.55
CA LEU A 355 -5.76 10.33 16.03
C LEU A 355 -6.61 9.68 14.95
N HIS A 356 -5.96 9.37 13.83
CA HIS A 356 -6.48 8.55 12.74
C HIS A 356 -5.53 7.39 12.42
N VAL A 357 -6.08 6.19 12.24
CA VAL A 357 -5.33 5.00 11.78
C VAL A 357 -5.83 4.63 10.38
N ALA A 358 -4.94 4.63 9.39
CA ALA A 358 -5.27 4.28 8.00
C ALA A 358 -4.54 3.04 7.48
N GLY A 359 -4.98 2.57 6.30
CA GLY A 359 -4.36 1.52 5.50
C GLY A 359 -4.07 2.03 4.09
N HIS A 360 -4.64 1.37 3.07
CA HIS A 360 -4.71 1.72 1.65
C HIS A 360 -3.39 1.69 0.87
N MET A 361 -2.37 2.38 1.39
CA MET A 361 -1.06 2.42 0.77
C MET A 361 -0.23 1.18 1.08
N HIS A 362 -0.66 0.35 2.05
CA HIS A 362 0.10 -0.75 2.62
C HIS A 362 1.38 -0.29 3.35
N PHE A 363 1.44 0.99 3.73
CA PHE A 363 2.66 1.60 4.26
C PHE A 363 2.75 1.51 5.79
N ASN A 364 3.98 1.34 6.28
CA ASN A 364 4.32 1.57 7.67
C ASN A 364 4.88 2.98 7.84
N GLY A 365 4.05 3.90 8.31
CA GLY A 365 4.43 5.30 8.45
C GLY A 365 3.61 6.02 9.51
N THR A 366 4.07 7.19 9.91
CA THR A 366 3.31 8.10 10.76
C THR A 366 3.63 9.52 10.35
N ASN A 367 2.66 10.41 10.47
CA ASN A 367 2.86 11.83 10.27
C ASN A 367 1.92 12.61 11.18
N ASP A 368 2.25 13.87 11.43
CA ASP A 368 1.50 14.73 12.33
C ASP A 368 1.33 16.15 11.77
N PHE A 369 0.21 16.77 12.09
CA PHE A 369 -0.12 18.11 11.65
C PHE A 369 -0.71 18.92 12.80
N LYS A 370 -0.21 20.15 12.95
CA LYS A 370 -0.75 21.15 13.87
C LYS A 370 -1.25 22.35 13.08
N ASP A 371 -2.51 22.71 13.27
CA ASP A 371 -3.07 23.90 12.66
C ASP A 371 -2.81 25.18 13.49
N SER A 372 -3.14 26.35 12.93
CA SER A 372 -2.97 27.64 13.59
C SER A 372 -3.92 27.86 14.78
N ALA A 373 -5.02 27.11 14.87
CA ALA A 373 -5.94 27.11 16.01
C ALA A 373 -5.46 26.21 17.16
N GLY A 374 -4.37 25.47 16.96
CA GLY A 374 -3.80 24.56 17.93
C GLY A 374 -4.45 23.18 17.96
N ASN A 375 -5.24 22.81 16.95
CA ASN A 375 -5.65 21.41 16.78
C ASN A 375 -4.44 20.58 16.33
N TYR A 376 -4.33 19.36 16.83
CA TYR A 376 -3.24 18.45 16.54
C TYR A 376 -3.82 17.11 16.08
N LEU A 377 -3.48 16.71 14.85
CA LEU A 377 -3.92 15.48 14.22
C LEU A 377 -2.69 14.61 13.95
N VAL A 378 -2.74 13.36 14.41
CA VAL A 378 -1.76 12.32 14.03
C VAL A 378 -2.43 11.31 13.12
N ASN A 379 -1.76 10.99 12.02
CA ASN A 379 -2.14 9.88 11.14
C ASN A 379 -1.10 8.76 11.24
N VAL A 380 -1.55 7.58 11.66
CA VAL A 380 -0.76 6.35 11.69
C VAL A 380 -1.14 5.52 10.48
N GLN A 381 -0.20 5.33 9.55
CA GLN A 381 -0.36 4.32 8.49
C GLN A 381 -0.02 2.95 9.07
N SER A 382 -1.04 2.11 9.18
CA SER A 382 -0.89 0.71 9.53
C SER A 382 -0.43 -0.06 8.28
N PRO A 383 0.67 -0.82 8.34
CA PRO A 383 1.09 -1.66 7.23
C PRO A 383 0.09 -2.78 6.96
N SER A 384 0.13 -3.30 5.73
CA SER A 384 -0.64 -4.47 5.31
C SER A 384 0.02 -5.75 5.83
N LEU A 385 -0.79 -6.79 6.08
CA LEU A 385 -0.29 -8.15 6.34
C LEU A 385 0.17 -8.88 5.06
N ALA A 386 -0.14 -8.34 3.88
CA ALA A 386 0.05 -8.96 2.57
C ALA A 386 1.24 -8.40 1.77
N VAL A 387 2.14 -7.62 2.40
CA VAL A 387 3.33 -7.06 1.73
C VAL A 387 4.59 -7.15 2.59
N PHE A 388 5.75 -6.75 2.04
CA PHE A 388 6.98 -6.62 2.83
C PHE A 388 6.80 -5.64 4.00
N GLY A 389 7.37 -6.00 5.16
CA GLY A 389 7.09 -5.29 6.39
C GLY A 389 5.73 -5.67 6.99
N ALA A 390 5.22 -6.85 6.65
CA ALA A 390 3.97 -7.40 7.19
C ALA A 390 3.93 -7.24 8.71
N ALA A 391 2.95 -6.49 9.19
CA ALA A 391 2.85 -6.14 10.60
C ALA A 391 1.43 -5.67 10.94
N TYR A 392 1.13 -5.61 12.24
CA TYR A 392 -0.04 -4.89 12.74
C TYR A 392 0.36 -3.89 13.82
N LYS A 393 -0.53 -2.92 14.07
CA LYS A 393 -0.34 -1.90 15.11
C LYS A 393 -1.12 -2.25 16.38
N ILE A 394 -0.49 -2.02 17.53
CA ILE A 394 -1.16 -1.96 18.84
C ILE A 394 -1.22 -0.48 19.24
N VAL A 395 -2.41 -0.02 19.61
CA VAL A 395 -2.64 1.34 20.13
C VAL A 395 -3.10 1.21 21.57
N SER A 396 -2.36 1.80 22.51
CA SER A 396 -2.64 1.75 23.94
C SER A 396 -2.74 3.17 24.51
N TYR A 397 -3.90 3.55 25.03
CA TYR A 397 -4.02 4.81 25.76
C TYR A 397 -3.46 4.67 27.17
N GLN A 398 -2.29 5.26 27.43
CA GLN A 398 -1.62 5.20 28.73
C GLN A 398 -2.19 6.24 29.71
N SER A 399 -2.69 7.35 29.19
CA SER A 399 -3.41 8.37 29.96
C SER A 399 -4.38 9.13 29.05
N LYS A 400 -4.95 10.22 29.55
CA LYS A 400 -5.77 11.13 28.72
C LYS A 400 -4.99 11.73 27.55
N ASP A 401 -3.71 12.05 27.77
CA ASP A 401 -2.91 12.84 26.84
C ASP A 401 -1.76 12.04 26.19
N LEU A 402 -1.58 10.77 26.56
CA LEU A 402 -0.48 9.92 26.09
C LEU A 402 -1.00 8.63 25.48
N ILE A 403 -0.69 8.42 24.21
CA ILE A 403 -1.01 7.21 23.45
C ILE A 403 0.29 6.52 23.06
N ASP A 404 0.42 5.24 23.36
CA ASP A 404 1.54 4.39 22.94
C ASP A 404 1.13 3.61 21.68
N VAL A 405 2.00 3.59 20.67
CA VAL A 405 1.78 2.90 19.41
C VAL A 405 2.97 1.97 19.13
N GLN A 406 2.69 0.69 18.95
CA GLN A 406 3.68 -0.35 18.70
C GLN A 406 3.40 -1.08 17.39
N THR A 407 4.45 -1.37 16.63
CA THR A 407 4.40 -2.15 15.40
C THR A 407 4.90 -3.55 15.65
N VAL A 408 4.03 -4.53 15.43
CA VAL A 408 4.34 -5.95 15.63
C VAL A 408 4.56 -6.60 14.28
N GLY A 409 5.83 -6.86 13.96
CA GLY A 409 6.21 -7.52 12.70
C GLY A 409 5.86 -9.00 12.67
N LEU A 410 5.27 -9.45 11.56
CA LEU A 410 4.98 -10.85 11.26
C LEU A 410 6.12 -11.47 10.46
N ASN A 411 7.18 -11.86 11.14
CA ASN A 411 8.27 -12.58 10.47
C ASN A 411 8.00 -14.09 10.38
N ASN A 412 7.43 -14.67 11.42
CA ASN A 412 7.21 -16.11 11.53
C ASN A 412 5.72 -16.42 11.42
N VAL A 413 5.29 -16.87 10.25
CA VAL A 413 3.92 -17.33 10.01
C VAL A 413 3.95 -18.84 9.79
N ALA A 414 3.21 -19.57 10.63
CA ALA A 414 3.06 -21.01 10.49
C ALA A 414 2.43 -21.33 9.13
N ARG A 415 2.95 -22.37 8.46
CA ARG A 415 2.43 -22.85 7.17
C ARG A 415 2.53 -21.85 6.00
N HIS A 416 3.29 -20.76 6.12
CA HIS A 416 3.50 -19.80 5.02
C HIS A 416 4.04 -20.46 3.73
N ASN A 417 4.75 -21.59 3.87
CA ASN A 417 5.35 -22.34 2.77
C ASN A 417 4.47 -23.50 2.26
N GLU A 418 3.24 -23.63 2.75
CA GLU A 418 2.35 -24.76 2.39
C GLU A 418 2.05 -24.83 0.89
N LEU A 419 1.98 -23.67 0.23
CA LEU A 419 1.64 -23.55 -1.19
C LEU A 419 2.86 -23.69 -2.12
N PHE A 420 4.08 -23.71 -1.59
CA PHE A 420 5.31 -23.77 -2.40
C PHE A 420 5.37 -24.96 -3.36
N PRO A 421 4.93 -26.18 -2.99
CA PRO A 421 4.86 -27.28 -3.94
C PRO A 421 3.95 -27.01 -5.14
N LEU A 422 2.89 -26.20 -4.98
CA LEU A 422 1.98 -25.84 -6.07
C LEU A 422 2.62 -24.79 -7.00
N TYR A 423 3.30 -23.80 -6.43
CA TYR A 423 4.06 -22.82 -7.22
C TYR A 423 5.24 -23.45 -7.96
N GLN A 424 5.84 -24.51 -7.43
CA GLN A 424 6.89 -25.26 -8.15
C GLN A 424 6.34 -25.84 -9.46
N VAL A 425 5.08 -26.27 -9.51
CA VAL A 425 4.45 -26.78 -10.75
C VAL A 425 4.30 -25.66 -11.78
N GLU A 426 3.87 -24.47 -11.36
CA GLU A 426 3.85 -23.28 -12.23
C GLU A 426 5.24 -22.95 -12.76
N TYR A 427 6.24 -22.94 -11.88
CA TYR A 427 7.62 -22.68 -12.27
C TYR A 427 8.09 -23.67 -13.33
N ASP A 428 7.90 -24.98 -13.11
CA ASP A 428 8.32 -26.03 -14.04
C ASP A 428 7.60 -25.91 -15.38
N TYR A 429 6.30 -25.60 -15.38
CA TYR A 429 5.52 -25.31 -16.58
C TYR A 429 6.12 -24.13 -17.38
N LEU A 430 6.35 -22.99 -16.72
CA LEU A 430 6.87 -21.79 -17.36
C LEU A 430 8.30 -21.98 -17.91
N GLN A 431 9.14 -22.75 -17.21
CA GLN A 431 10.49 -23.08 -17.70
C GLN A 431 10.46 -24.04 -18.89
N GLY A 432 9.53 -24.99 -18.91
CA GLY A 432 9.35 -25.95 -20.01
C GLY A 432 8.66 -25.36 -21.25
N SER A 433 7.91 -24.26 -21.11
CA SER A 433 7.17 -23.63 -22.22
C SER A 433 8.08 -22.84 -23.17
N SER A 434 7.83 -22.96 -24.47
CA SER A 434 8.44 -22.16 -25.54
C SER A 434 7.55 -20.99 -25.98
N ALA A 435 6.33 -20.86 -25.45
CA ALA A 435 5.43 -19.77 -25.78
C ALA A 435 5.95 -18.44 -25.23
N SER A 436 6.00 -17.40 -26.08
CA SER A 436 6.53 -16.09 -25.66
C SER A 436 5.75 -15.47 -24.49
N SER A 437 4.45 -15.74 -24.40
CA SER A 437 3.60 -15.30 -23.28
C SER A 437 4.01 -15.93 -21.95
N ASP A 438 4.48 -17.18 -21.95
CA ASP A 438 4.87 -17.91 -20.74
C ASP A 438 6.30 -17.54 -20.35
N ILE A 439 7.19 -17.37 -21.35
CA ILE A 439 8.56 -16.89 -21.13
C ILE A 439 8.55 -15.52 -20.44
N ALA A 440 7.63 -14.63 -20.84
CA ALA A 440 7.47 -13.31 -20.21
C ALA A 440 7.02 -13.37 -18.74
N LYS A 441 6.50 -14.52 -18.29
CA LYS A 441 6.00 -14.73 -16.92
C LYS A 441 6.99 -15.46 -16.01
N ARG A 442 8.18 -15.83 -16.51
CA ARG A 442 9.17 -16.55 -15.70
C ARG A 442 9.65 -15.70 -14.52
N TRP A 443 9.73 -16.33 -13.36
CA TRP A 443 10.14 -15.73 -12.09
C TRP A 443 11.25 -16.55 -11.41
N ASN A 444 11.88 -15.99 -10.38
CA ASN A 444 13.02 -16.61 -9.71
C ASN A 444 12.60 -17.68 -8.68
N ARG A 445 12.96 -18.95 -8.92
CA ARG A 445 12.65 -20.10 -8.03
C ARG A 445 13.07 -19.87 -6.58
N GLY A 446 14.14 -19.10 -6.34
CA GLY A 446 14.75 -18.92 -5.01
C GLY A 446 13.77 -18.44 -3.92
N ILE A 447 12.67 -17.78 -4.31
CA ILE A 447 11.61 -17.40 -3.36
C ILE A 447 10.99 -18.60 -2.63
N LEU A 448 10.93 -19.78 -3.26
CA LEU A 448 10.42 -21.01 -2.64
C LEU A 448 11.40 -21.60 -1.61
N ASP A 449 12.61 -21.06 -1.50
CA ASP A 449 13.57 -21.49 -0.49
C ASP A 449 13.46 -20.69 0.82
N SER A 450 12.57 -19.68 0.87
CA SER A 450 12.33 -18.82 2.04
C SER A 450 12.03 -19.63 3.30
N LYS A 451 12.65 -19.25 4.42
CA LYS A 451 12.52 -19.94 5.72
C LYS A 451 11.51 -19.30 6.66
N SER A 452 11.08 -18.09 6.34
CA SER A 452 10.14 -17.31 7.14
C SER A 452 9.25 -16.47 6.23
N TYR A 453 8.14 -15.97 6.77
CA TYR A 453 7.26 -15.07 6.04
C TYR A 453 7.92 -13.70 5.80
N GLY A 454 8.79 -13.26 6.72
CA GLY A 454 9.63 -12.08 6.52
C GLY A 454 10.55 -12.23 5.30
N GLU A 455 11.22 -13.37 5.15
CA GLU A 455 12.08 -13.66 3.97
C GLU A 455 11.26 -13.80 2.68
N PHE A 456 10.10 -14.46 2.75
CA PHE A 456 9.19 -14.62 1.62
C PHE A 456 8.70 -13.26 1.11
N THR A 457 8.13 -12.42 1.99
CA THR A 457 7.65 -11.08 1.62
C THR A 457 8.78 -10.17 1.17
N ARG A 458 9.98 -10.29 1.74
CA ARG A 458 11.18 -9.56 1.31
C ARG A 458 11.58 -9.90 -0.12
N THR A 459 11.57 -11.18 -0.46
CA THR A 459 11.92 -11.68 -1.79
C THR A 459 10.83 -11.35 -2.81
N TYR A 460 9.56 -11.55 -2.43
CA TYR A 460 8.40 -11.14 -3.23
C TYR A 460 8.50 -9.67 -3.62
N PHE A 461 8.79 -8.79 -2.66
CA PHE A 461 8.82 -7.35 -2.92
C PHE A 461 10.01 -6.92 -3.79
N GLY A 462 11.14 -7.60 -3.68
CA GLY A 462 12.26 -7.43 -4.61
C GLY A 462 11.90 -7.84 -6.04
N GLU A 463 11.18 -8.96 -6.20
CA GLU A 463 10.65 -9.41 -7.50
C GLU A 463 9.57 -8.48 -8.04
N LEU A 464 8.68 -7.95 -7.20
CA LEU A 464 7.70 -6.93 -7.59
C LEU A 464 8.38 -5.67 -8.13
N SER A 465 9.45 -5.23 -7.47
CA SER A 465 10.27 -4.14 -7.99
C SER A 465 10.81 -4.49 -9.37
N ARG A 466 11.48 -5.64 -9.51
CA ARG A 466 12.12 -6.09 -10.76
C ARG A 466 11.13 -6.24 -11.92
N LEU A 467 10.00 -6.90 -11.67
CA LEU A 467 9.02 -7.28 -12.68
C LEU A 467 8.10 -6.12 -13.07
N ARG A 468 7.87 -5.17 -12.16
CA ARG A 468 6.89 -4.09 -12.36
C ARG A 468 7.44 -2.70 -12.07
N PHE A 469 7.78 -2.36 -10.83
CA PHE A 469 8.05 -0.97 -10.45
C PHE A 469 9.21 -0.35 -11.22
N MET A 470 10.26 -1.11 -11.53
CA MET A 470 11.36 -0.61 -12.35
C MET A 470 10.88 -0.14 -13.73
N SER A 471 9.91 -0.82 -14.34
CA SER A 471 9.33 -0.40 -15.62
C SER A 471 8.30 0.71 -15.45
N ASP A 472 7.46 0.63 -14.42
CA ASP A 472 6.36 1.56 -14.22
C ASP A 472 6.83 2.94 -13.74
N TYR A 473 7.84 3.00 -12.86
CA TYR A 473 8.19 4.22 -12.12
C TYR A 473 9.47 4.89 -12.61
N TRP A 474 10.45 4.13 -13.09
CA TRP A 474 11.79 4.67 -13.37
C TRP A 474 11.95 5.08 -14.85
N PRO A 475 12.51 6.27 -15.14
CA PRO A 475 13.01 6.62 -16.48
C PRO A 475 14.00 5.58 -17.01
N CYS A 476 14.11 5.44 -18.33
CA CYS A 476 14.85 4.34 -18.99
C CYS A 476 16.30 4.22 -18.50
N GLU A 477 17.04 5.32 -18.55
CA GLU A 477 18.44 5.42 -18.18
C GLU A 477 18.65 5.21 -16.68
N MET A 478 17.72 5.69 -15.85
CA MET A 478 17.76 5.47 -14.41
C MET A 478 17.47 4.01 -14.05
N LYS A 479 16.52 3.38 -14.75
CA LYS A 479 16.23 1.95 -14.63
C LYS A 479 17.46 1.12 -14.97
N GLU A 480 18.11 1.40 -16.09
CA GLU A 480 19.35 0.71 -16.48
C GLU A 480 20.41 0.84 -15.39
N ALA A 481 20.68 2.06 -14.91
CA ALA A 481 21.67 2.28 -13.85
C ALA A 481 21.31 1.55 -12.54
N ALA A 482 20.06 1.63 -12.10
CA ALA A 482 19.61 0.99 -10.86
C ALA A 482 19.60 -0.54 -10.93
N MET A 483 19.41 -1.12 -12.12
CA MET A 483 19.35 -2.57 -12.32
C MET A 483 20.70 -3.19 -12.71
N SER A 484 21.70 -2.38 -13.08
CA SER A 484 23.01 -2.87 -13.52
C SER A 484 24.14 -2.60 -12.52
N LEU A 485 24.02 -1.57 -11.67
CA LEU A 485 25.10 -1.16 -10.77
C LEU A 485 24.93 -1.74 -9.36
N ASP A 486 26.02 -2.24 -8.79
CA ASP A 486 26.13 -2.44 -7.34
C ASP A 486 26.46 -1.12 -6.62
N ALA A 487 26.30 -1.08 -5.29
CA ALA A 487 26.55 0.14 -4.52
C ALA A 487 28.04 0.57 -4.53
N ARG A 488 28.98 -0.36 -4.78
CA ARG A 488 30.41 -0.02 -4.92
C ARG A 488 30.61 0.78 -6.20
N GLN A 489 30.06 0.33 -7.32
CA GLN A 489 30.11 1.02 -8.60
C GLN A 489 29.39 2.36 -8.53
N MET A 490 28.25 2.44 -7.82
CA MET A 490 27.55 3.71 -7.56
C MET A 490 28.44 4.70 -6.80
N LEU A 491 29.15 4.23 -5.76
CA LEU A 491 30.06 5.09 -5.00
C LEU A 491 31.24 5.55 -5.86
N ILE A 492 31.84 4.68 -6.68
CA ILE A 492 32.91 5.07 -7.60
C ILE A 492 32.40 6.08 -8.65
N LEU A 493 31.24 5.82 -9.25
CA LEU A 493 30.64 6.67 -10.28
C LEU A 493 30.25 8.06 -9.73
N SER A 494 29.90 8.15 -8.44
CA SER A 494 29.69 9.43 -7.76
C SER A 494 30.96 10.29 -7.71
N GLN A 495 32.15 9.69 -7.78
CA GLN A 495 33.46 10.36 -7.78
C GLN A 495 34.10 10.49 -9.17
N LEU A 496 33.54 9.82 -10.17
CA LEU A 496 34.10 9.80 -11.53
C LEU A 496 34.10 11.20 -12.14
N GLN A 497 35.22 11.55 -12.75
CA GLN A 497 35.40 12.73 -13.58
C GLN A 497 36.05 12.28 -14.87
N THR A 498 35.27 12.25 -15.96
CA THR A 498 35.75 11.81 -17.26
C THR A 498 35.22 12.70 -18.37
N LYS A 499 35.89 12.66 -19.52
CA LYS A 499 35.39 13.20 -20.79
C LYS A 499 34.88 12.11 -21.74
N VAL A 500 35.02 10.83 -21.35
CA VAL A 500 34.47 9.71 -22.13
C VAL A 500 32.95 9.78 -22.07
N THR A 501 32.29 9.70 -23.23
CA THR A 501 30.85 9.84 -23.36
C THR A 501 30.11 8.50 -23.29
N LEU A 502 28.79 8.54 -23.08
CA LEU A 502 27.95 7.33 -23.09
C LEU A 502 28.06 6.56 -24.43
N ALA A 503 28.14 7.28 -25.55
CA ALA A 503 28.30 6.68 -26.89
C ALA A 503 29.57 5.82 -27.03
N GLN A 504 30.60 6.12 -26.23
CA GLN A 504 31.90 5.43 -26.25
C GLN A 504 31.96 4.22 -25.31
N LEU A 505 30.96 3.98 -24.45
CA LEU A 505 30.96 2.85 -23.49
C LEU A 505 31.09 1.49 -24.17
N LYS A 506 30.48 1.32 -25.35
CA LYS A 506 30.58 0.08 -26.14
C LYS A 506 32.01 -0.28 -26.53
N ASP A 507 32.91 0.70 -26.59
CA ASP A 507 34.32 0.53 -26.99
C ASP A 507 35.22 0.23 -25.77
N ASN A 508 34.66 0.23 -24.54
CA ASN A 508 35.34 -0.17 -23.31
C ASN A 508 34.36 -0.82 -22.28
N PRO A 509 33.70 -1.93 -22.64
CA PRO A 509 32.57 -2.48 -21.88
C PRO A 509 32.94 -3.14 -20.54
N SER A 510 34.24 -3.33 -20.26
CA SER A 510 34.71 -4.00 -19.03
C SER A 510 34.72 -3.11 -17.78
N VAL A 511 34.64 -1.78 -17.95
CA VAL A 511 34.74 -0.84 -16.83
C VAL A 511 33.40 -0.64 -16.11
N LEU A 512 32.32 -0.53 -16.88
CA LEU A 512 30.97 -0.21 -16.37
C LEU A 512 29.90 -0.98 -17.14
N PRO A 513 28.91 -1.58 -16.45
CA PRO A 513 27.83 -2.33 -17.09
C PRO A 513 26.67 -1.42 -17.55
N LEU A 514 27.00 -0.29 -18.19
CA LEU A 514 26.02 0.67 -18.71
C LEU A 514 26.15 0.81 -20.22
N THR A 515 25.05 1.17 -20.87
CA THR A 515 24.99 1.42 -22.31
C THR A 515 24.44 2.81 -22.62
N ALA A 516 24.35 3.16 -23.90
CA ALA A 516 23.70 4.37 -24.39
C ALA A 516 22.29 4.09 -24.96
N THR A 517 21.71 2.92 -24.69
CA THR A 517 20.44 2.47 -25.29
C THR A 517 19.27 3.41 -24.98
N CYS A 518 19.28 4.04 -23.80
CA CYS A 518 18.26 5.01 -23.37
C CYS A 518 18.55 6.46 -23.81
N ALA A 519 19.65 6.70 -24.52
CA ALA A 519 20.09 8.04 -24.93
C ALA A 519 19.91 8.27 -26.44
N ALA A 520 19.56 9.51 -26.80
CA ALA A 520 19.50 9.96 -28.18
C ALA A 520 20.89 10.32 -28.70
N LYS A 521 21.12 10.06 -30.00
CA LYS A 521 22.36 10.46 -30.68
C LYS A 521 22.51 11.97 -30.68
N GLY A 522 23.54 12.48 -30.02
CA GLY A 522 23.89 13.89 -30.01
C GLY A 522 24.96 14.26 -31.03
N THR A 523 25.25 15.56 -31.11
CA THR A 523 26.36 16.09 -31.91
C THR A 523 27.67 15.95 -31.13
N VAL A 524 28.68 15.33 -31.73
CA VAL A 524 30.02 15.17 -31.13
C VAL A 524 30.63 16.55 -30.92
N ALA A 525 31.00 16.87 -29.68
CA ALA A 525 31.68 18.11 -29.34
C ALA A 525 33.19 18.01 -29.62
N ASP A 526 33.82 19.14 -29.95
CA ASP A 526 35.27 19.23 -30.12
C ASP A 526 36.02 18.94 -28.79
N GLY A 527 37.18 18.28 -28.87
CA GLY A 527 38.03 18.00 -27.71
C GLY A 527 37.73 16.70 -26.94
N GLY A 528 37.17 15.70 -27.61
CA GLY A 528 36.93 14.36 -27.07
C GLY A 528 38.20 13.59 -26.68
N VAL A 529 38.04 12.55 -25.85
CA VAL A 529 39.12 11.64 -25.42
C VAL A 529 38.86 10.22 -25.94
N ALA A 530 39.88 9.37 -25.97
CA ALA A 530 39.71 7.96 -26.33
C ALA A 530 38.91 7.19 -25.26
N ALA A 531 38.12 6.20 -25.67
CA ALA A 531 37.32 5.37 -24.74
C ALA A 531 38.17 4.64 -23.68
N SER A 532 39.42 4.32 -24.01
CA SER A 532 40.39 3.70 -23.09
C SER A 532 40.75 4.59 -21.90
N GLN A 533 40.57 5.91 -22.00
CA GLN A 533 40.80 6.85 -20.89
C GLN A 533 39.90 6.54 -19.68
N LEU A 534 38.71 5.97 -19.92
CA LEU A 534 37.77 5.61 -18.87
C LEU A 534 38.38 4.67 -17.83
N THR A 535 39.28 3.78 -18.23
CA THR A 535 39.96 2.83 -17.31
C THR A 535 40.81 3.57 -16.28
N ALA A 536 41.56 4.59 -16.70
CA ALA A 536 42.40 5.40 -15.81
C ALA A 536 41.55 6.34 -14.93
N ASP A 537 40.51 6.94 -15.50
CA ASP A 537 39.59 7.81 -14.77
C ASP A 537 38.82 7.02 -13.69
N TRP A 538 38.42 5.78 -14.00
CA TRP A 538 37.78 4.86 -13.06
C TRP A 538 38.69 4.43 -11.92
N ALA A 539 39.98 4.16 -12.19
CA ALA A 539 40.96 3.86 -11.15
C ALA A 539 41.13 5.05 -10.19
N THR A 540 41.19 6.27 -10.73
CA THR A 540 41.26 7.51 -9.93
C THR A 540 40.00 7.70 -9.07
N ALA A 541 38.82 7.48 -9.65
CA ALA A 541 37.56 7.53 -8.93
C ALA A 541 37.46 6.46 -7.83
N THR A 542 38.01 5.27 -8.09
CA THR A 542 38.07 4.17 -7.13
C THR A 542 38.88 4.54 -5.89
N ALA A 543 40.08 5.12 -6.07
CA ALA A 543 40.89 5.57 -4.94
C ALA A 543 40.18 6.63 -4.07
N LYS A 544 39.42 7.55 -4.70
CA LYS A 544 38.60 8.52 -3.95
C LYS A 544 37.45 7.86 -3.20
N ALA A 545 36.76 6.91 -3.83
CA ALA A 545 35.68 6.15 -3.20
C ALA A 545 36.19 5.33 -2.00
N GLU A 546 37.41 4.77 -2.08
CA GLU A 546 38.07 4.09 -0.95
C GLU A 546 38.33 5.05 0.22
N GLN A 547 38.82 6.26 -0.05
CA GLN A 547 39.03 7.29 0.97
C GLN A 547 37.71 7.70 1.65
N ILE A 548 36.64 7.88 0.87
CA ILE A 548 35.31 8.22 1.39
C ILE A 548 34.75 7.10 2.28
N ALA A 549 34.83 5.84 1.84
CA ALA A 549 34.39 4.71 2.64
C ALA A 549 35.21 4.57 3.94
N ALA A 550 36.54 4.71 3.85
CA ALA A 550 37.44 4.61 4.99
C ALA A 550 37.18 5.72 6.03
N ALA A 551 36.84 6.94 5.61
CA ALA A 551 36.47 8.03 6.51
C ALA A 551 35.22 7.72 7.35
N ALA A 552 34.36 6.81 6.89
CA ALA A 552 33.20 6.30 7.62
C ALA A 552 33.47 4.96 8.33
N ASN A 553 34.73 4.52 8.43
CA ASN A 553 35.13 3.21 8.94
C ASN A 553 34.54 2.01 8.18
N LEU A 554 34.29 2.16 6.88
CA LEU A 554 33.79 1.12 5.98
C LEU A 554 34.83 0.78 4.90
N LYS A 555 34.72 -0.41 4.31
CA LYS A 555 35.55 -0.79 3.16
C LYS A 555 34.74 -0.67 1.87
N LEU A 556 35.32 -0.08 0.83
CA LEU A 556 34.66 0.04 -0.48
C LEU A 556 34.22 -1.34 -1.04
N ALA A 557 35.00 -2.40 -0.78
CA ALA A 557 34.65 -3.75 -1.21
C ALA A 557 33.34 -4.26 -0.61
N ASP A 558 33.00 -3.86 0.63
CA ASP A 558 31.78 -4.32 1.29
C ASP A 558 30.51 -3.70 0.66
N PHE A 559 30.61 -2.57 -0.04
CA PHE A 559 29.49 -1.99 -0.78
C PHE A 559 29.03 -2.89 -1.92
N ALA A 560 29.90 -3.75 -2.48
CA ALA A 560 29.52 -4.67 -3.55
C ALA A 560 28.52 -5.76 -3.07
N LYS A 561 28.35 -5.95 -1.75
CA LYS A 561 27.30 -6.81 -1.18
C LYS A 561 25.90 -6.27 -1.43
N ILE A 562 25.76 -4.95 -1.61
CA ILE A 562 24.51 -4.33 -2.05
C ILE A 562 24.50 -4.42 -3.59
N SER A 563 24.04 -5.56 -4.09
CA SER A 563 23.81 -5.76 -5.53
C SER A 563 22.75 -4.78 -6.06
N ALA A 564 22.62 -4.68 -7.39
CA ALA A 564 21.53 -3.95 -8.02
C ALA A 564 20.15 -4.40 -7.50
N TYR A 565 19.95 -5.72 -7.36
CA TYR A 565 18.72 -6.31 -6.80
C TYR A 565 18.43 -5.80 -5.38
N GLU A 566 19.46 -5.76 -4.55
CA GLU A 566 19.34 -5.24 -3.19
C GLU A 566 19.07 -3.74 -3.18
N PHE A 567 19.71 -2.94 -4.05
CA PHE A 567 19.48 -1.50 -4.10
C PHE A 567 18.05 -1.11 -4.47
N TYR A 568 17.53 -1.56 -5.62
CA TYR A 568 16.16 -1.18 -5.99
C TYR A 568 15.13 -1.83 -5.07
N GLY A 569 15.44 -3.00 -4.51
CA GLY A 569 14.63 -3.64 -3.49
C GLY A 569 14.55 -2.78 -2.23
N ASP A 570 15.68 -2.36 -1.70
CA ASP A 570 15.80 -1.49 -0.52
C ASP A 570 15.14 -0.14 -0.74
N PHE A 571 15.26 0.45 -1.93
CA PHE A 571 14.57 1.70 -2.26
C PHE A 571 13.06 1.54 -2.14
N HIS A 572 12.45 0.60 -2.86
CA HIS A 572 10.99 0.44 -2.83
C HIS A 572 10.50 -0.11 -1.48
N ARG A 573 11.27 -0.97 -0.80
CA ARG A 573 10.94 -1.45 0.54
C ARG A 573 10.95 -0.32 1.55
N THR A 574 11.86 0.67 1.44
CA THR A 574 11.86 1.86 2.31
C THR A 574 10.64 2.73 2.08
N VAL A 575 10.22 2.90 0.82
CA VAL A 575 8.99 3.61 0.46
C VAL A 575 7.77 3.02 1.19
N TYR A 576 7.69 1.70 1.30
CA TYR A 576 6.53 1.01 1.88
C TYR A 576 6.66 0.75 3.38
N ALA A 577 7.82 0.34 3.88
CA ALA A 577 7.93 -0.23 5.23
C ALA A 577 8.64 0.71 6.24
N GLY A 578 9.13 1.88 5.81
CA GLY A 578 9.74 2.88 6.70
C GLY A 578 10.83 2.27 7.59
N GLU A 579 10.73 2.47 8.92
CA GLU A 579 11.69 1.94 9.90
C GLU A 579 11.83 0.39 9.85
N LEU A 580 10.81 -0.35 9.41
CA LEU A 580 10.90 -1.81 9.25
C LEU A 580 11.89 -2.20 8.13
N ALA A 581 11.95 -1.41 7.04
CA ALA A 581 12.95 -1.62 5.99
C ALA A 581 14.37 -1.35 6.49
N LEU A 582 14.55 -0.27 7.26
CA LEU A 582 15.87 0.06 7.83
C LEU A 582 16.35 -1.01 8.81
N ARG A 583 15.43 -1.58 9.60
CA ARG A 583 15.72 -2.72 10.46
C ARG A 583 16.14 -3.96 9.67
N ASP A 584 15.49 -4.26 8.55
CA ASP A 584 15.88 -5.35 7.63
C ASP A 584 17.27 -5.13 7.03
N MET A 585 17.59 -3.90 6.63
CA MET A 585 18.91 -3.55 6.09
C MET A 585 20.05 -3.77 7.11
N GLY A 586 19.78 -3.50 8.38
CA GLY A 586 20.77 -3.57 9.45
C GLY A 586 21.77 -2.40 9.44
N ALA A 587 22.55 -2.28 10.52
CA ALA A 587 23.39 -1.11 10.77
C ALA A 587 24.49 -0.89 9.70
N GLU A 588 25.13 -1.96 9.23
CA GLU A 588 26.20 -1.88 8.23
C GLU A 588 25.68 -1.30 6.91
N ARG A 589 24.57 -1.84 6.39
CA ARG A 589 23.98 -1.39 5.13
C ARG A 589 23.41 0.03 5.24
N VAL A 590 22.78 0.37 6.36
CA VAL A 590 22.35 1.75 6.63
C VAL A 590 23.53 2.71 6.63
N ALA A 591 24.67 2.34 7.24
CA ALA A 591 25.89 3.16 7.20
C ALA A 591 26.46 3.31 5.78
N GLN A 592 26.45 2.25 4.98
CA GLN A 592 26.84 2.31 3.56
C GLN A 592 25.95 3.27 2.77
N TYR A 593 24.62 3.23 2.97
CA TYR A 593 23.72 4.19 2.34
C TYR A 593 23.96 5.63 2.78
N LYS A 594 24.26 5.88 4.06
CA LYS A 594 24.63 7.24 4.53
C LYS A 594 25.86 7.78 3.80
N VAL A 595 26.86 6.93 3.54
CA VAL A 595 28.03 7.32 2.73
C VAL A 595 27.62 7.71 1.31
N LEU A 596 26.81 6.90 0.63
CA LEU A 596 26.31 7.20 -0.72
C LEU A 596 25.51 8.50 -0.77
N MET A 597 24.64 8.75 0.22
CA MET A 597 23.85 9.98 0.32
C MET A 597 24.72 11.24 0.42
N GLY A 598 25.91 11.12 0.99
CA GLY A 598 26.88 12.22 1.12
C GLY A 598 27.94 12.30 0.02
N ALA A 599 27.99 11.32 -0.90
CA ALA A 599 29.10 11.18 -1.83
C ALA A 599 28.98 12.05 -3.10
N PHE A 600 27.79 12.52 -3.46
CA PHE A 600 27.57 13.20 -4.74
C PHE A 600 28.10 14.64 -4.77
N PRO A 601 28.54 15.16 -5.94
CA PRO A 601 28.93 16.55 -6.08
C PRO A 601 27.84 17.53 -5.62
N ALA A 602 28.25 18.62 -4.97
CA ALA A 602 27.34 19.68 -4.53
C ALA A 602 26.57 20.30 -5.71
N SER A 603 27.22 20.44 -6.86
CA SER A 603 26.62 20.88 -8.12
C SER A 603 27.08 19.98 -9.27
N PRO A 604 26.33 18.90 -9.58
CA PRO A 604 26.62 18.06 -10.74
C PRO A 604 26.61 18.89 -12.03
N ALA A 605 27.39 18.47 -13.02
CA ALA A 605 27.37 19.09 -14.34
C ALA A 605 25.97 18.99 -14.97
N ALA A 606 25.62 19.97 -15.80
CA ALA A 606 24.32 19.97 -16.48
C ALA A 606 24.23 18.82 -17.48
N ILE A 607 23.09 18.14 -17.50
CA ILE A 607 22.81 17.07 -18.46
C ILE A 607 22.57 17.67 -19.85
N LEU A 608 23.30 17.18 -20.84
CA LEU A 608 23.04 17.44 -22.26
C LEU A 608 21.81 16.64 -22.73
N LYS A 609 20.92 17.28 -23.47
CA LYS A 609 19.70 16.66 -24.00
C LYS A 609 19.55 16.87 -25.50
N VAL A 610 18.87 15.94 -26.16
CA VAL A 610 18.35 16.07 -27.52
C VAL A 610 16.84 15.97 -27.42
N GLY A 611 16.14 17.10 -27.54
CA GLY A 611 14.74 17.20 -27.10
C GLY A 611 14.63 16.90 -25.60
N ASP A 612 13.73 15.99 -25.22
CA ASP A 612 13.54 15.56 -23.83
C ASP A 612 14.43 14.40 -23.41
N GLN A 613 15.14 13.77 -24.35
CA GLN A 613 15.98 12.60 -24.09
C GLN A 613 17.41 12.99 -23.70
N LEU A 614 18.02 12.16 -22.86
CA LEU A 614 19.44 12.20 -22.56
C LEU A 614 20.25 12.12 -23.86
N SER A 615 21.26 12.97 -24.03
CA SER A 615 22.20 12.82 -25.15
C SER A 615 23.27 11.76 -24.85
N ASP A 616 23.60 10.92 -25.83
CA ASP A 616 24.71 9.97 -25.73
C ASP A 616 26.10 10.64 -25.69
N GLN A 617 26.16 11.96 -25.88
CA GLN A 617 27.36 12.77 -25.78
C GLN A 617 27.62 13.30 -24.36
N ASN A 618 26.76 13.01 -23.39
CA ASN A 618 27.10 13.26 -21.99
C ASN A 618 28.33 12.45 -21.58
N PRO A 619 29.28 13.04 -20.82
CA PRO A 619 30.26 12.24 -20.13
C PRO A 619 29.58 11.23 -19.19
N VAL A 620 30.17 10.03 -19.08
CA VAL A 620 29.55 8.85 -18.43
C VAL A 620 29.01 9.16 -17.02
N ASN A 621 29.70 9.98 -16.24
CA ASN A 621 29.32 10.30 -14.86
C ASN A 621 28.15 11.29 -14.73
N VAL A 622 27.88 12.13 -15.74
CA VAL A 622 27.05 13.33 -15.59
C VAL A 622 25.59 12.99 -15.29
N ALA A 623 24.99 12.10 -16.09
CA ALA A 623 23.60 11.69 -15.89
C ALA A 623 23.40 11.03 -14.52
N PHE A 624 24.28 10.08 -14.17
CA PHE A 624 24.24 9.39 -12.89
C PHE A 624 24.39 10.35 -11.71
N GLN A 625 25.40 11.23 -11.71
CA GLN A 625 25.63 12.16 -10.60
C GLN A 625 24.47 13.13 -10.39
N SER A 626 23.81 13.56 -11.47
CA SER A 626 22.66 14.46 -11.39
C SER A 626 21.40 13.73 -10.91
N GLN A 627 21.07 12.58 -11.51
CA GLN A 627 19.85 11.83 -11.22
C GLN A 627 19.92 11.07 -9.89
N PHE A 628 20.99 10.32 -9.64
CA PHE A 628 21.09 9.50 -8.43
C PHE A 628 21.35 10.32 -7.17
N LYS A 629 21.90 11.54 -7.27
CA LYS A 629 21.89 12.48 -6.15
C LYS A 629 20.46 12.73 -5.66
N GLN A 630 19.51 12.91 -6.57
CA GLN A 630 18.10 13.10 -6.22
C GLN A 630 17.50 11.81 -5.65
N VAL A 631 17.80 10.66 -6.25
CA VAL A 631 17.32 9.35 -5.75
C VAL A 631 17.78 9.10 -4.31
N PHE A 632 19.06 9.32 -4.01
CA PHE A 632 19.57 9.14 -2.64
C PHE A 632 19.06 10.22 -1.68
N ALA A 633 18.78 11.44 -2.15
CA ALA A 633 18.11 12.46 -1.33
C ALA A 633 16.67 12.04 -0.96
N ILE A 634 15.91 11.49 -1.91
CA ILE A 634 14.58 10.94 -1.67
C ILE A 634 14.67 9.76 -0.69
N LEU A 635 15.58 8.81 -0.94
CA LEU A 635 15.78 7.66 -0.05
C LEU A 635 16.13 8.10 1.38
N LYS A 636 16.99 9.12 1.51
CA LYS A 636 17.31 9.73 2.81
C LYS A 636 16.04 10.26 3.48
N GLY A 637 15.25 11.08 2.78
CA GLY A 637 14.01 11.63 3.32
C GLY A 637 13.02 10.56 3.80
N LEU A 638 12.84 9.51 3.01
CA LEU A 638 11.96 8.38 3.35
C LEU A 638 12.44 7.63 4.61
N GLY A 639 13.74 7.35 4.73
CA GLY A 639 14.31 6.69 5.93
C GLY A 639 14.65 7.64 7.09
N SER A 640 14.22 8.89 6.98
CA SER A 640 14.35 9.95 7.99
C SER A 640 12.99 10.49 8.45
N GLY A 641 11.91 9.80 8.09
CA GLY A 641 10.54 10.15 8.46
C GLY A 641 10.26 10.11 9.96
N LYS A 642 9.03 10.46 10.34
CA LYS A 642 8.59 10.37 11.74
C LYS A 642 8.61 8.90 12.21
N PRO A 643 8.72 8.66 13.54
CA PRO A 643 8.77 7.31 14.09
C PRO A 643 7.56 6.49 13.67
N SER A 644 7.78 5.23 13.28
CA SER A 644 6.73 4.30 12.89
C SER A 644 6.86 2.91 13.51
N ASP A 645 7.94 2.57 14.22
CA ASP A 645 8.11 1.28 14.90
C ASP A 645 7.44 1.26 16.29
N HIS A 646 8.05 1.92 17.30
CA HIS A 646 7.48 2.09 18.65
C HIS A 646 7.64 3.55 19.09
N PHE A 647 6.51 4.23 19.27
CA PHE A 647 6.48 5.66 19.60
C PHE A 647 5.28 6.02 20.47
N THR A 648 5.33 7.22 21.04
CA THR A 648 4.20 7.80 21.77
C THR A 648 3.71 9.07 21.09
N ILE A 649 2.40 9.28 21.17
CA ILE A 649 1.72 10.52 20.81
C ILE A 649 1.41 11.26 22.11
N ASP A 650 2.05 12.41 22.30
CA ASP A 650 1.76 13.32 23.41
C ASP A 650 0.81 14.41 22.89
N LEU A 651 -0.48 14.27 23.18
CA LEU A 651 -1.53 15.19 22.74
C LEU A 651 -1.43 16.56 23.42
N LYS A 652 -0.86 16.62 24.63
CA LYS A 652 -0.69 17.86 25.38
C LYS A 652 0.51 18.66 24.87
N ALA A 653 1.64 17.99 24.63
CA ALA A 653 2.83 18.61 24.05
C ALA A 653 2.76 18.71 22.52
N GLN A 654 1.78 18.06 21.89
CA GLN A 654 1.54 18.05 20.43
C GLN A 654 2.76 17.57 19.64
N LYS A 655 3.30 16.42 20.05
CA LYS A 655 4.48 15.83 19.43
C LYS A 655 4.46 14.31 19.44
N LEU A 656 5.23 13.74 18.51
CA LEU A 656 5.59 12.33 18.49
C LEU A 656 6.93 12.14 19.19
N ASN A 657 7.04 11.17 20.09
CA ASN A 657 8.32 10.77 20.70
C ASN A 657 8.66 9.34 20.27
N ASN A 658 9.85 9.14 19.71
CA ASN A 658 10.35 7.79 19.47
C ASN A 658 10.69 7.13 20.81
N VAL A 659 10.17 5.92 21.05
CA VAL A 659 10.47 5.12 22.24
C VAL A 659 11.53 4.07 21.93
N SER A 660 11.70 3.71 20.65
CA SER A 660 12.71 2.77 20.20
C SER A 660 14.12 3.37 20.33
N ASN A 661 14.91 2.87 21.28
CA ASN A 661 16.31 3.28 21.47
C ASN A 661 17.26 2.64 20.43
N SER A 662 16.76 1.75 19.57
CA SER A 662 17.53 1.02 18.57
C SER A 662 17.06 1.28 17.13
N GLY A 663 16.16 2.24 16.92
CA GLY A 663 15.66 2.61 15.60
C GLY A 663 16.80 3.09 14.69
N LEU A 664 17.00 2.42 13.56
CA LEU A 664 17.92 2.88 12.53
C LEU A 664 17.25 4.02 11.74
N SER A 665 18.01 5.06 11.42
CA SER A 665 17.57 6.20 10.62
C SER A 665 18.70 6.66 9.69
N PHE A 666 18.35 7.28 8.57
CA PHE A 666 19.31 7.96 7.69
C PHE A 666 19.74 9.35 8.19
N ASN A 667 19.13 9.86 9.26
CA ASN A 667 19.56 11.10 9.93
C ASN A 667 20.83 10.95 10.77
#